data_AF-A0A659PCJ6-F1
#
_entry.id   AF-A0A659PCJ6-F1
#
_cell.length_a   1.000
_cell.length_b   1.000
_cell.length_c   1.000
_cell.angle_alpha   90.00
_cell.angle_beta   90.00
_cell.angle_gamma   90.00
#
_symmetry.space_group_name_H-M   'P 1'
#
loop_
_entity.id
_entity.type
_entity.pdbx_description
1 polymer ?
#
loop_
_entity_poly.entity_id
_entity_poly.type
_entity_poly.pdbx_seq_one_letter_code
_entity_poly.pdbx_strand_id
1 'polypeptide(L)'
;EIHSTFLTTFLRRIPIQVNLPDLQHRSRQEKEALILLFFWTEAKKLSATLILKPRLLQILNQYVYRGNVGELKNVVKYAVATAWAKKPGQETVTVSLHDLPDAMLSALPSLNEPLADDTPVSISPDTNLTWLLRARDEMQGMIHDTQCHVLALYELVRSGKEEWETVQKRMGDEIETLFDRLIFTGDDNVHSQRLLLITSQVREEFYRLEKRFNMQLNGNCIYALSHYLIHRTALAPSRLNSEQIRQLDAFLAQKYPLLYSFCLQILETLGQKLDLEPRRIDMLLLALWLHKQGANNQKQVTHAVILAHGYATASSIANVANRLLKNTIFESFDMPLDVTPEAIAQQVMRYLEEHPLASGLMILVDMGSLKAIHRHFDRALSTPVTIINNVSTSMALYVGERILQGHFIEEIARDIARDVPVEYQLYWPKSNKPRAILTTCATGIGVATNLCALLSASIPQALEIDVVACDYAMLASNKTQEPVFMRYDVLAIVGTLDPHIASVPWISLDSLISGEGNHYLMRLFGSLTTPEQVAEINNLLLKNFSLRRVIESVTILDTSKVINHVEQFLLRYEHLAGVTVSNERKVALYVHISCLIERLIRHAGITAWSGQQCPEQELNRLREAFSVIESNYSVKIPTAELGYIHNILTFETELIEQDQQF
;
A
#
# COMPACT_ATOMS: atom_id res chain seq x y z
N GLU A 1 27.45 57.57 42.88
CA GLU A 1 27.22 56.85 41.61
C GLU A 1 28.56 56.55 40.96
N ILE A 2 28.76 55.37 40.37
CA ILE A 2 30.09 54.96 39.82
C ILE A 2 30.57 55.94 38.74
N HIS A 3 29.65 56.55 37.98
CA HIS A 3 29.90 57.60 36.99
C HIS A 3 30.43 58.91 37.58
N SER A 4 30.25 59.17 38.89
CA SER A 4 30.78 60.38 39.54
C SER A 4 32.21 60.21 40.06
N THR A 5 32.74 58.99 40.07
CA THR A 5 34.05 58.66 40.70
C THR A 5 35.07 58.12 39.71
N PHE A 6 34.62 57.45 38.64
CA PHE A 6 35.48 56.88 37.61
C PHE A 6 35.30 57.58 36.26
N LEU A 7 36.42 57.78 35.54
CA LEU A 7 36.39 58.30 34.18
C LEU A 7 35.65 57.35 33.24
N THR A 8 34.88 57.91 32.31
CA THR A 8 34.11 57.16 31.31
C THR A 8 35.00 56.24 30.45
N THR A 9 36.25 56.63 30.22
CA THR A 9 37.28 55.84 29.50
C THR A 9 37.70 54.58 30.27
N PHE A 10 37.68 54.62 31.60
CA PHE A 10 37.93 53.47 32.46
C PHE A 10 36.72 52.53 32.49
N LEU A 11 35.51 53.08 32.65
CA LEU A 11 34.27 52.30 32.70
C LEU A 11 33.98 51.54 31.40
N ARG A 12 34.37 52.09 30.24
CA ARG A 12 34.23 51.43 28.92
C ARG A 12 35.13 50.20 28.76
N ARG A 13 36.13 50.00 29.63
CA ARG A 13 37.02 48.83 29.65
C ARG A 13 36.56 47.73 30.61
N ILE A 14 35.45 47.97 31.32
CA ILE A 14 34.79 46.97 32.15
C ILE A 14 33.59 46.47 31.36
N PRO A 15 33.70 45.32 30.66
CA PRO A 15 32.71 44.87 29.67
C PRO A 15 31.36 44.47 30.27
N ILE A 16 31.30 44.25 31.59
CA ILE A 16 30.08 43.82 32.29
C ILE A 16 29.91 44.69 33.53
N GLN A 17 28.81 45.43 33.60
CA GLN A 17 28.41 46.20 34.77
C GLN A 17 27.06 45.66 35.25
N VAL A 18 27.03 45.16 36.49
CA VAL A 18 25.79 44.68 37.13
C VAL A 18 25.35 45.75 38.12
N ASN A 19 24.20 46.39 37.86
CA ASN A 19 23.60 47.34 38.78
C ASN A 19 22.59 46.62 39.68
N LEU A 20 22.80 46.65 40.99
CA LEU A 20 21.89 46.03 41.94
C LEU A 20 20.83 47.05 42.38
N PRO A 21 19.53 46.83 42.09
CA PRO A 21 18.50 47.80 42.42
C PRO A 21 18.30 47.94 43.93
N ASP A 22 17.87 49.13 44.34
CA ASP A 22 17.41 49.39 45.70
C ASP A 22 16.24 48.48 46.07
N LEU A 23 16.10 48.16 47.36
CA LEU A 23 15.06 47.26 47.87
C LEU A 23 13.68 47.62 47.34
N GLN A 24 13.33 48.92 47.25
CA GLN A 24 12.02 49.37 46.77
C GLN A 24 11.71 48.91 45.34
N HIS A 25 12.72 48.86 44.48
CA HIS A 25 12.61 48.47 43.07
C HIS A 25 12.75 46.95 42.84
N ARG A 26 12.96 46.16 43.90
CA ARG A 26 12.99 44.69 43.84
C ARG A 26 11.59 44.10 43.88
N SER A 27 11.45 42.89 43.34
CA SER A 27 10.16 42.18 43.30
C SER A 27 9.64 41.89 44.71
N ARG A 28 8.31 41.77 44.84
CA ARG A 28 7.65 41.41 46.11
C ARG A 28 8.16 40.08 46.68
N GLN A 29 8.45 39.11 45.81
CA GLN A 29 8.98 37.79 46.16
C GLN A 29 10.42 37.89 46.70
N GLU A 30 11.27 38.72 46.10
CA GLU A 30 12.64 38.93 46.57
C GLU A 30 12.66 39.64 47.93
N LYS A 31 11.80 40.65 48.12
CA LYS A 31 11.60 41.31 49.43
C LYS A 31 11.16 40.31 50.50
N GLU A 32 10.19 39.45 50.20
CA GLU A 32 9.73 38.42 51.13
C GLU A 32 10.83 37.40 51.46
N ALA A 33 11.60 36.97 50.47
CA ALA A 33 12.74 36.09 50.68
C ALA A 33 13.78 36.71 51.63
N LEU A 34 14.07 38.01 51.49
CA LEU A 34 14.95 38.73 52.39
C LEU A 34 14.36 38.84 53.81
N ILE A 35 13.07 39.10 53.94
CA ILE A 35 12.36 39.14 55.24
C ILE A 35 12.52 37.78 55.96
N LEU A 36 12.19 36.68 55.27
CA LEU A 36 12.28 35.32 55.83
C LEU A 36 13.72 34.94 56.16
N LEU A 37 14.69 35.31 55.30
CA LEU A 37 16.12 35.11 55.56
C LEU A 37 16.56 35.80 56.86
N PHE A 38 16.13 37.03 57.10
CA PHE A 38 16.49 37.77 58.31
C PHE A 38 15.83 37.18 59.55
N PHE A 39 14.55 36.80 59.50
CA PHE A 39 13.91 36.10 60.61
C PHE A 39 14.58 34.76 60.91
N TRP A 40 14.92 33.97 59.88
CA TRP A 40 15.67 32.73 60.02
C TRP A 40 17.05 32.93 60.67
N THR A 41 17.74 34.01 60.28
CA THR A 41 19.03 34.37 60.87
C THR A 41 18.89 34.69 62.36
N GLU A 42 17.83 35.40 62.75
CA GLU A 42 17.56 35.71 64.15
C GLU A 42 17.08 34.48 64.95
N ALA A 43 16.27 33.60 64.36
CA ALA A 43 15.87 32.32 64.97
C ALA A 43 17.09 31.47 65.34
N LYS A 44 18.08 31.38 64.44
CA LYS A 44 19.36 30.71 64.69
C LYS A 44 20.18 31.35 65.79
N LYS A 45 20.25 32.68 65.83
CA LYS A 45 21.00 33.39 66.87
C LYS A 45 20.38 33.20 68.26
N LEU A 46 19.05 33.19 68.33
CA LEU A 46 18.32 33.03 69.60
C LEU A 46 18.19 31.56 70.03
N SER A 47 18.45 30.60 69.13
CA SER A 47 18.14 29.18 69.36
C SER A 47 16.69 28.97 69.80
N ALA A 48 15.77 29.74 69.23
CA ALA A 48 14.34 29.73 69.54
C ALA A 48 13.50 29.71 68.26
N THR A 49 12.32 29.11 68.34
CA THR A 49 11.37 29.05 67.21
C THR A 49 10.57 30.34 67.14
N LEU A 50 10.62 31.03 66.00
CA LEU A 50 9.85 32.26 65.77
C LEU A 50 8.51 31.93 65.12
N ILE A 51 7.41 32.45 65.68
CA ILE A 51 6.06 32.36 65.11
C ILE A 51 5.68 33.75 64.58
N LEU A 52 5.66 33.93 63.27
CA LEU A 52 5.38 35.21 62.61
C LEU A 52 3.91 35.31 62.25
N LYS A 53 3.22 36.35 62.73
CA LYS A 53 1.82 36.59 62.32
C LYS A 53 1.74 37.05 60.85
N PRO A 54 0.73 36.63 60.07
CA PRO A 54 0.60 36.99 58.65
C PRO A 54 0.63 38.50 58.39
N ARG A 55 -0.05 39.27 59.25
CA ARG A 55 -0.13 40.74 59.13
C ARG A 55 1.21 41.45 59.27
N LEU A 56 2.13 40.88 60.06
CA LEU A 56 3.49 41.39 60.20
C LEU A 56 4.25 41.30 58.86
N LEU A 57 4.15 40.15 58.18
CA LEU A 57 4.84 39.90 56.92
C LEU A 57 4.29 40.79 55.79
N GLN A 58 2.98 40.98 55.74
CA GLN A 58 2.34 41.89 54.78
C GLN A 58 2.89 43.32 54.93
N ILE A 59 2.92 43.82 56.17
CA ILE A 59 3.39 45.17 56.48
C ILE A 59 4.88 45.33 56.16
N LEU A 60 5.71 44.35 56.53
CA LEU A 60 7.13 44.37 56.20
C LEU A 60 7.39 44.37 54.70
N ASN A 61 6.54 43.73 53.90
CA ASN A 61 6.69 43.70 52.45
C ASN A 61 6.23 45.02 51.78
N GLN A 62 5.18 45.66 52.33
CA GLN A 62 4.62 46.92 51.82
C GLN A 62 5.40 48.16 52.26
N TYR A 63 6.15 48.09 53.37
CA TYR A 63 6.87 49.23 53.92
C TYR A 63 7.99 49.74 52.99
N VAL A 64 8.16 51.07 52.97
CA VAL A 64 9.14 51.77 52.15
C VAL A 64 10.39 52.06 52.98
N TYR A 65 11.41 51.20 52.83
CA TYR A 65 12.69 51.33 53.54
C TYR A 65 13.59 52.39 52.86
N ARG A 66 13.92 53.47 53.56
CA ARG A 66 14.86 54.53 53.11
C ARG A 66 16.32 54.08 53.24
N GLY A 67 16.64 53.29 54.26
CA GLY A 67 17.95 52.67 54.47
C GLY A 67 18.10 51.31 53.78
N ASN A 68 17.26 51.02 52.78
CA ASN A 68 17.35 49.85 51.89
C ASN A 68 17.37 48.52 52.69
N VAL A 69 18.07 47.49 52.21
CA VAL A 69 18.18 46.17 52.87
C VAL A 69 18.68 46.27 54.32
N GLY A 70 19.54 47.25 54.63
CA GLY A 70 20.08 47.44 55.97
C GLY A 70 19.01 47.84 56.99
N GLU A 71 18.11 48.75 56.61
CA GLU A 71 16.98 49.14 57.45
C GLU A 71 16.02 47.97 57.67
N LEU A 72 15.67 47.23 56.61
CA LEU A 72 14.82 46.03 56.72
C LEU A 72 15.40 45.02 57.73
N LYS A 73 16.70 44.72 57.63
CA LYS A 73 17.39 43.82 58.56
C LYS A 73 17.33 44.33 60.01
N ASN A 74 17.51 45.63 60.21
CA ASN A 74 17.44 46.25 61.54
C ASN A 74 16.02 46.23 62.12
N VAL A 75 15.00 46.49 61.29
CA VAL A 75 13.58 46.40 61.69
C VAL A 75 13.23 44.97 62.11
N VAL A 76 13.65 43.96 61.35
CA VAL A 76 13.45 42.55 61.72
C VAL A 76 14.14 42.24 63.05
N LYS A 77 15.39 42.66 63.22
CA LYS A 77 16.14 42.48 64.48
C LYS A 77 15.44 43.16 65.66
N TYR A 78 14.95 44.38 65.47
CA TYR A 78 14.19 45.12 66.48
C TYR A 78 12.90 44.39 66.86
N ALA A 79 12.15 43.91 65.87
CA ALA A 79 10.90 43.18 66.09
C ALA A 79 11.11 41.90 66.88
N VAL A 80 12.13 41.12 66.51
CA VAL A 80 12.49 39.89 67.22
C VAL A 80 12.98 40.20 68.64
N ALA A 81 13.84 41.22 68.81
CA ALA A 81 14.35 41.61 70.13
C ALA A 81 13.23 42.10 71.06
N THR A 82 12.28 42.88 70.55
CA THR A 82 11.12 43.38 71.30
C THR A 82 10.18 42.24 71.71
N ALA A 83 9.91 41.31 70.79
CA ALA A 83 9.10 40.13 71.06
C ALA A 83 9.77 39.20 72.10
N TRP A 84 11.09 39.00 71.99
CA TRP A 84 11.85 38.18 72.93
C TRP A 84 11.94 38.81 74.33
N ALA A 85 12.13 40.13 74.42
CA ALA A 85 12.22 40.86 75.69
C ALA A 85 10.93 40.76 76.53
N LYS A 86 9.76 40.59 75.89
CA LYS A 86 8.49 40.38 76.60
C LYS A 86 8.43 39.05 77.35
N LYS A 87 9.15 38.02 76.88
CA LYS A 87 9.18 36.65 77.45
C LYS A 87 10.55 35.99 77.27
N PRO A 88 11.58 36.39 78.03
CA PRO A 88 12.92 35.82 77.89
C PRO A 88 12.92 34.35 78.34
N GLY A 89 13.61 33.49 77.57
CA GLY A 89 13.81 32.07 77.90
C GLY A 89 12.74 31.08 77.42
N GLN A 90 11.74 31.52 76.64
CA GLN A 90 10.82 30.60 75.97
C GLN A 90 11.43 29.98 74.71
N GLU A 91 11.15 28.69 74.47
CA GLU A 91 11.54 27.99 73.25
C GLU A 91 10.83 28.52 71.99
N THR A 92 9.70 29.22 72.18
CA THR A 92 8.90 29.83 71.11
C THR A 92 8.70 31.32 71.36
N VAL A 93 8.89 32.13 70.31
CA VAL A 93 8.73 33.60 70.35
C VAL A 93 7.76 34.02 69.25
N THR A 94 6.60 34.54 69.63
CA THR A 94 5.61 35.04 68.67
C THR A 94 5.91 36.50 68.33
N VAL A 95 6.16 36.79 67.05
CA VAL A 95 6.40 38.14 66.53
C VAL A 95 5.13 38.65 65.85
N SER A 96 4.70 39.83 66.26
CA SER A 96 3.45 40.47 65.86
C SER A 96 3.67 41.91 65.40
N LEU A 97 2.60 42.55 64.93
CA LEU A 97 2.64 43.96 64.52
C LEU A 97 3.11 44.89 65.66
N HIS A 98 2.73 44.61 66.91
CA HIS A 98 3.09 45.43 68.07
C HIS A 98 4.56 45.36 68.47
N ASP A 99 5.35 44.53 67.79
CA ASP A 99 6.78 44.40 68.04
C ASP A 99 7.61 45.27 67.08
N LEU A 100 6.98 45.89 66.07
CA LEU A 100 7.62 46.78 65.12
C LEU A 100 7.91 48.18 65.72
N PRO A 101 8.88 48.94 65.18
CA PRO A 101 9.15 50.31 65.63
C PRO A 101 7.94 51.24 65.46
N ASP A 102 7.70 52.13 66.42
CA ASP A 102 6.56 53.07 66.42
C ASP A 102 6.51 53.96 65.17
N ALA A 103 7.67 54.42 64.69
CA ALA A 103 7.78 55.19 63.46
C ALA A 103 7.23 54.44 62.23
N MET A 104 7.33 53.11 62.24
CA MET A 104 6.82 52.24 61.18
C MET A 104 5.30 52.05 61.32
N LEU A 105 4.80 51.89 62.56
CA LEU A 105 3.38 51.79 62.87
C LEU A 105 2.60 53.06 62.50
N SER A 106 3.22 54.24 62.66
CA SER A 106 2.62 55.53 62.27
C SER A 106 2.58 55.77 60.76
N ALA A 107 3.35 55.01 59.98
CA ALA A 107 3.50 55.18 58.54
C ALA A 107 2.72 54.13 57.73
N LEU A 108 1.83 53.37 58.37
CA LEU A 108 1.06 52.31 57.73
C LEU A 108 -0.09 52.89 56.88
N PRO A 109 -0.31 52.38 55.65
CA PRO A 109 -1.54 52.66 54.91
C PRO A 109 -2.76 52.01 55.59
N SER A 110 -3.97 52.48 55.23
CA SER A 110 -5.24 51.94 55.70
C SER A 110 -5.29 50.42 55.54
N LEU A 111 -5.53 49.70 56.64
CA LEU A 111 -5.50 48.25 56.76
C LEU A 111 -6.71 47.53 56.12
N ASN A 112 -7.12 47.95 54.91
CA ASN A 112 -8.37 47.50 54.27
C ASN A 112 -8.20 46.28 53.35
N GLU A 113 -6.98 45.86 53.03
CA GLU A 113 -6.76 44.67 52.21
C GLU A 113 -6.97 43.37 53.02
N PRO A 114 -7.79 42.42 52.54
CA PRO A 114 -7.93 41.11 53.14
C PRO A 114 -6.60 40.34 53.11
N LEU A 115 -6.33 39.54 54.14
CA LEU A 115 -5.17 38.65 54.18
C LEU A 115 -5.41 37.50 53.18
N ALA A 116 -4.46 37.31 52.25
CA ALA A 116 -4.51 36.20 51.29
C ALA A 116 -4.26 34.83 51.96
N ASP A 117 -3.54 34.82 53.08
CA ASP A 117 -3.19 33.64 53.87
C ASP A 117 -3.16 34.05 55.35
N ASP A 118 -3.95 33.36 56.20
CA ASP A 118 -4.07 33.64 57.64
C ASP A 118 -3.21 32.68 58.49
N THR A 119 -2.40 31.84 57.85
CA THR A 119 -1.56 30.87 58.57
C THR A 119 -0.27 31.53 59.11
N PRO A 120 0.01 31.45 60.42
CA PRO A 120 1.25 31.98 60.97
C PRO A 120 2.46 31.16 60.51
N VAL A 121 3.55 31.84 60.19
CA VAL A 121 4.79 31.20 59.71
C VAL A 121 5.67 30.82 60.89
N SER A 122 6.00 29.53 61.03
CA SER A 122 6.92 29.03 62.06
C SER A 122 8.32 28.84 61.50
N ILE A 123 9.33 29.40 62.16
CA ILE A 123 10.74 29.32 61.77
C ILE A 123 11.55 28.83 62.97
N SER A 124 12.00 27.57 62.91
CA SER A 124 12.90 26.99 63.91
C SER A 124 14.39 27.20 63.54
N PRO A 125 15.32 27.10 64.51
CA PRO A 125 16.76 27.19 64.23
C PRO A 125 17.26 26.16 63.19
N ASP A 126 16.66 24.96 63.18
CA ASP A 126 17.00 23.86 62.27
C ASP A 126 16.24 23.91 60.94
N THR A 127 15.35 24.91 60.77
CA THR A 127 14.60 25.06 59.52
C THR A 127 15.57 25.21 58.34
N ASN A 128 15.37 24.43 57.28
CA ASN A 128 16.17 24.55 56.08
C ASN A 128 15.78 25.83 55.32
N LEU A 129 16.72 26.76 55.13
CA LEU A 129 16.46 28.04 54.46
C LEU A 129 15.91 27.86 53.04
N THR A 130 16.43 26.89 52.28
CA THR A 130 15.94 26.59 50.93
C THR A 130 14.49 26.10 50.93
N TRP A 131 14.10 25.34 51.95
CA TRP A 131 12.70 24.93 52.12
C TRP A 131 11.84 26.13 52.52
N LEU A 132 12.26 26.94 53.50
CA LEU A 132 11.52 28.13 53.93
C LEU A 132 11.25 29.12 52.78
N LEU A 133 12.23 29.28 51.88
CA LEU A 133 12.11 30.16 50.70
C LEU A 133 11.30 29.54 49.54
N ARG A 134 11.13 28.21 49.52
CA ARG A 134 10.39 27.47 48.47
C ARG A 134 8.98 27.05 48.90
N ALA A 135 8.73 26.86 50.19
CA ALA A 135 7.48 26.39 50.79
C ALA A 135 6.29 27.36 50.64
N ARG A 136 6.45 28.42 49.84
CA ARG A 136 5.41 29.41 49.55
C ARG A 136 4.71 29.17 48.20
N ASP A 137 5.21 28.27 47.36
CA ASP A 137 4.44 27.71 46.25
C ASP A 137 4.00 26.30 46.67
N GLU A 138 2.78 26.21 47.22
CA GLU A 138 2.18 24.96 47.70
C GLU A 138 2.21 23.87 46.62
N MET A 139 2.04 24.26 45.35
CA MET A 139 2.05 23.37 44.19
C MET A 139 3.44 22.77 43.97
N GLN A 140 4.48 23.60 44.04
CA GLN A 140 5.87 23.13 43.93
C GLN A 140 6.27 22.22 45.08
N GLY A 141 5.78 22.49 46.30
CA GLY A 141 5.96 21.63 47.46
C GLY A 141 5.37 20.24 47.22
N MET A 142 4.10 20.18 46.78
CA MET A 142 3.41 18.92 46.46
C MET A 142 4.16 18.09 45.39
N ILE A 143 4.61 18.74 44.32
CA ILE A 143 5.38 18.07 43.25
C ILE A 143 6.67 17.47 43.83
N HIS A 144 7.41 18.23 44.62
CA HIS A 144 8.67 17.78 45.22
C HIS A 144 8.47 16.61 46.18
N ASP A 145 7.44 16.65 47.02
CA ASP A 145 7.17 15.59 47.98
C ASP A 145 6.76 14.29 47.28
N THR A 146 5.95 14.39 46.22
CA THR A 146 5.61 13.25 45.36
C THR A 146 6.85 12.65 44.71
N GLN A 147 7.75 13.49 44.18
CA GLN A 147 9.03 13.03 43.61
C GLN A 147 9.87 12.25 44.63
N CYS A 148 9.97 12.76 45.86
CA CYS A 148 10.70 12.07 46.92
C CYS A 148 10.04 10.74 47.29
N HIS A 149 8.71 10.70 47.36
CA HIS A 149 7.97 9.49 47.71
C HIS A 149 8.10 8.41 46.63
N VAL A 150 8.00 8.76 45.35
CA VAL A 150 8.22 7.83 44.23
C VAL A 150 9.62 7.22 44.28
N LEU A 151 10.66 8.02 44.54
CA LEU A 151 12.02 7.50 44.67
C LEU A 151 12.19 6.60 45.91
N ALA A 152 11.55 6.94 47.03
CA ALA A 152 11.55 6.10 48.23
C ALA A 152 10.86 4.76 48.00
N LEU A 153 9.76 4.75 47.25
CA LEU A 153 9.07 3.53 46.83
C LEU A 153 9.97 2.67 45.93
N TYR A 154 10.69 3.27 44.98
CA TYR A 154 11.61 2.52 44.10
C TYR A 154 12.74 1.82 44.89
N GLU A 155 13.22 2.46 45.95
CA GLU A 155 14.22 1.88 46.84
C GLU A 155 13.75 0.59 47.53
N LEU A 156 12.44 0.41 47.76
CA LEU A 156 11.89 -0.84 48.28
C LEU A 156 12.03 -2.01 47.29
N VAL A 157 11.86 -1.73 45.99
CA VAL A 157 12.09 -2.72 44.92
C VAL A 157 13.56 -3.04 44.82
N ARG A 158 14.42 -2.01 44.81
CA ARG A 158 15.88 -2.18 44.70
C ARG A 158 16.48 -2.97 45.87
N SER A 159 15.93 -2.78 47.07
CA SER A 159 16.33 -3.53 48.27
C SER A 159 15.68 -4.92 48.39
N GLY A 160 14.87 -5.34 47.41
CA GLY A 160 14.21 -6.65 47.37
C GLY A 160 13.11 -6.82 48.43
N LYS A 161 12.59 -5.73 49.00
CA LYS A 161 11.58 -5.76 50.06
C LYS A 161 10.15 -5.92 49.53
N GLU A 162 9.87 -5.39 48.34
CA GLU A 162 8.56 -5.47 47.68
C GLU A 162 8.74 -5.74 46.17
N GLU A 163 7.76 -6.43 45.56
CA GLU A 163 7.73 -6.68 44.12
C GLU A 163 7.37 -5.41 43.31
N TRP A 164 7.90 -5.33 42.09
CA TRP A 164 7.68 -4.18 41.21
C TRP A 164 6.19 -3.90 40.97
N GLU A 165 5.40 -4.92 40.69
CA GLU A 165 3.98 -4.78 40.31
C GLU A 165 3.14 -4.12 41.42
N THR A 166 3.52 -4.35 42.68
CA THR A 166 2.87 -3.73 43.85
C THR A 166 3.33 -2.28 44.02
N VAL A 167 4.65 -2.06 43.96
CA VAL A 167 5.23 -0.73 44.15
C VAL A 167 4.84 0.23 43.03
N GLN A 168 4.83 -0.25 41.79
CA GLN A 168 4.45 0.52 40.60
C GLN A 168 3.01 1.02 40.66
N LYS A 169 2.07 0.22 41.20
CA LYS A 169 0.69 0.67 41.43
C LYS A 169 0.65 1.83 42.43
N ARG A 170 1.35 1.70 43.56
CA ARG A 170 1.45 2.75 44.58
C ARG A 170 2.09 4.03 44.05
N MET A 171 3.17 3.91 43.26
CA MET A 171 3.76 5.06 42.57
C MET A 171 2.75 5.75 41.64
N GLY A 172 2.00 4.96 40.87
CA GLY A 172 0.94 5.49 40.00
C GLY A 172 -0.14 6.24 40.79
N ASP A 173 -0.59 5.69 41.93
CA ASP A 173 -1.61 6.29 42.80
C ASP A 173 -1.14 7.63 43.40
N GLU A 174 0.12 7.71 43.82
CA GLU A 174 0.74 8.95 44.33
C GLU A 174 0.80 10.04 43.25
N ILE A 175 1.15 9.67 42.01
CA ILE A 175 1.21 10.60 40.90
C ILE A 175 -0.19 11.03 40.45
N GLU A 176 -1.16 10.13 40.45
CA GLU A 176 -2.57 10.45 40.17
C GLU A 176 -3.13 11.43 41.20
N THR A 177 -2.87 11.18 42.49
CA THR A 177 -3.24 12.09 43.58
C THR A 177 -2.60 13.47 43.41
N LEU A 178 -1.32 13.52 43.01
CA LEU A 178 -0.66 14.78 42.68
C LEU A 178 -1.40 15.51 41.55
N PHE A 179 -1.66 14.86 40.42
CA PHE A 179 -2.29 15.50 39.27
C PHE A 179 -3.70 15.98 39.58
N ASP A 180 -4.51 15.20 40.30
CA ASP A 180 -5.84 15.62 40.73
C ASP A 180 -5.74 16.89 41.59
N ARG A 181 -4.85 16.91 42.58
CA ARG A 181 -4.62 18.11 43.40
C ARG A 181 -4.18 19.29 42.55
N LEU A 182 -3.25 19.10 41.60
CA LEU A 182 -2.79 20.16 40.70
C LEU A 182 -3.93 20.78 39.86
N ILE A 183 -4.91 19.97 39.46
CA ILE A 183 -6.09 20.42 38.72
C ILE A 183 -7.05 21.19 39.63
N PHE A 184 -7.34 20.70 40.85
CA PHE A 184 -8.38 21.27 41.72
C PHE A 184 -7.92 22.44 42.62
N THR A 185 -6.61 22.59 42.87
CA THR A 185 -6.06 23.66 43.73
C THR A 185 -5.54 24.87 42.95
N GLY A 186 -5.43 24.78 41.63
CA GLY A 186 -5.04 25.90 40.78
C GLY A 186 -6.15 26.94 40.69
N ASP A 187 -5.93 28.13 41.25
CA ASP A 187 -6.86 29.25 41.10
C ASP A 187 -6.85 29.72 39.63
N ASP A 188 -7.86 29.31 38.84
CA ASP A 188 -7.97 29.53 37.38
C ASP A 188 -7.81 31.01 36.95
N ASN A 189 -7.96 31.94 37.90
CA ASN A 189 -7.91 33.38 37.66
C ASN A 189 -6.49 33.96 37.46
N VAL A 190 -5.41 33.28 37.89
CA VAL A 190 -4.04 33.86 37.87
C VAL A 190 -3.18 33.34 36.70
N HIS A 191 -3.54 32.23 36.06
CA HIS A 191 -2.75 31.58 35.00
C HIS A 191 -3.47 31.34 33.66
N SER A 192 -4.68 31.88 33.48
CA SER A 192 -5.60 31.53 32.38
C SER A 192 -4.95 31.49 30.99
N GLN A 193 -4.19 32.51 30.58
CA GLN A 193 -3.60 32.53 29.23
C GLN A 193 -2.41 31.57 29.05
N ARG A 194 -1.55 31.43 30.07
CA ARG A 194 -0.39 30.53 30.00
C ARG A 194 -0.83 29.07 30.04
N LEU A 195 -1.81 28.76 30.89
CA LEU A 195 -2.40 27.42 30.97
C LEU A 195 -3.12 27.06 29.67
N LEU A 196 -3.89 27.98 29.08
CA LEU A 196 -4.53 27.74 27.77
C LEU A 196 -3.50 27.48 26.67
N LEU A 197 -2.40 28.25 26.62
CA LEU A 197 -1.32 28.03 25.66
C LEU A 197 -0.71 26.63 25.83
N ILE A 198 -0.26 26.29 27.04
CA ILE A 198 0.36 24.99 27.32
C ILE A 198 -0.63 23.85 27.03
N THR A 199 -1.88 23.98 27.45
CA THR A 199 -2.94 22.99 27.20
C THR A 199 -3.18 22.78 25.71
N SER A 200 -3.15 23.83 24.90
CA SER A 200 -3.30 23.70 23.44
C SER A 200 -2.11 22.98 22.80
N GLN A 201 -0.88 23.28 23.23
CA GLN A 201 0.32 22.61 22.72
C GLN A 201 0.38 21.14 23.16
N VAL A 202 0.06 20.85 24.43
CA VAL A 202 -0.03 19.48 24.94
C VAL A 202 -1.09 18.70 24.16
N ARG A 203 -2.27 19.26 23.93
CA ARG A 203 -3.34 18.60 23.16
C ARG A 203 -2.92 18.26 21.73
N GLU A 204 -2.28 19.20 21.04
CA GLU A 204 -1.81 19.01 19.66
C GLU A 204 -0.80 17.86 19.59
N GLU A 205 0.17 17.83 20.50
CA GLU A 205 1.20 16.78 20.52
C GLU A 205 0.64 15.42 20.96
N PHE A 206 -0.26 15.37 21.95
CA PHE A 206 -0.97 14.14 22.30
C PHE A 206 -1.69 13.58 21.07
N TYR A 207 -2.50 14.39 20.38
CA TYR A 207 -3.25 13.92 19.21
C TYR A 207 -2.34 13.41 18.07
N ARG A 208 -1.20 14.06 17.86
CA ARG A 208 -0.20 13.64 16.86
C ARG A 208 0.42 12.29 17.23
N LEU A 209 0.82 12.13 18.49
CA LEU A 209 1.53 10.93 18.95
C LEU A 209 0.58 9.75 19.20
N GLU A 210 -0.66 9.98 19.63
CA GLU A 210 -1.69 8.93 19.77
C GLU A 210 -1.88 8.15 18.47
N LYS A 211 -1.91 8.83 17.32
CA LYS A 211 -2.00 8.19 16.00
C LYS A 211 -0.75 7.41 15.65
N ARG A 212 0.43 8.00 15.87
CA ARG A 212 1.73 7.39 15.52
C ARG A 212 2.03 6.14 16.36
N PHE A 213 1.66 6.16 17.64
CA PHE A 213 1.92 5.08 18.60
C PHE A 213 0.73 4.13 18.78
N ASN A 214 -0.42 4.43 18.15
CA ASN A 214 -1.70 3.70 18.33
C ASN A 214 -2.09 3.54 19.81
N MET A 215 -1.85 4.59 20.60
CA MET A 215 -2.16 4.67 22.03
C MET A 215 -3.37 5.57 22.22
N GLN A 216 -4.31 5.16 23.07
CA GLN A 216 -5.46 5.99 23.44
C GLN A 216 -5.23 6.56 24.83
N LEU A 217 -5.29 7.87 24.96
CA LEU A 217 -5.08 8.59 26.21
C LEU A 217 -6.36 9.32 26.59
N ASN A 218 -6.68 9.32 27.88
CA ASN A 218 -7.84 10.04 28.39
C ASN A 218 -7.60 11.56 28.28
N GLY A 219 -8.63 12.34 27.95
CA GLY A 219 -8.55 13.81 27.88
C GLY A 219 -8.11 14.48 29.19
N ASN A 220 -8.32 13.82 30.34
CA ASN A 220 -7.77 14.25 31.63
C ASN A 220 -6.23 14.32 31.62
N CYS A 221 -5.58 13.51 30.78
CA CYS A 221 -4.13 13.46 30.73
C CYS A 221 -3.51 14.79 30.24
N ILE A 222 -4.22 15.45 29.32
CA ILE A 222 -3.82 16.73 28.73
C ILE A 222 -3.79 17.80 29.82
N TYR A 223 -4.84 17.89 30.64
CA TYR A 223 -4.93 18.88 31.72
C TYR A 223 -3.90 18.62 32.81
N ALA A 224 -3.78 17.37 33.28
CA ALA A 224 -2.81 16.98 34.29
C ALA A 224 -1.37 17.34 33.91
N LEU A 225 -0.94 16.98 32.69
CA LEU A 225 0.40 17.36 32.21
C LEU A 225 0.54 18.89 32.08
N SER A 226 -0.50 19.59 31.63
CA SER A 226 -0.44 21.05 31.46
C SER A 226 -0.26 21.77 32.80
N HIS A 227 -1.01 21.39 33.83
CA HIS A 227 -0.84 21.93 35.18
C HIS A 227 0.54 21.58 35.75
N TYR A 228 1.00 20.37 35.55
CA TYR A 228 2.34 19.96 35.98
C TYR A 228 3.46 20.79 35.34
N LEU A 229 3.41 21.00 34.02
CA LEU A 229 4.42 21.78 33.30
C LEU A 229 4.46 23.25 33.74
N ILE A 230 3.34 23.81 34.22
CA ILE A 230 3.27 25.17 34.75
C ILE A 230 3.88 25.28 36.13
N HIS A 231 3.55 24.33 37.01
CA HIS A 231 3.92 24.39 38.42
C HIS A 231 5.27 23.73 38.72
N ARG A 232 5.87 22.99 37.78
CA ARG A 232 7.19 22.39 37.99
C ARG A 232 8.27 23.46 38.13
N THR A 233 9.23 23.20 39.01
CA THR A 233 10.40 24.07 39.22
C THR A 233 11.40 23.98 38.05
N ALA A 234 11.85 25.13 37.54
CA ALA A 234 12.95 25.20 36.57
C ALA A 234 14.31 24.80 37.19
N LEU A 235 14.51 25.04 38.49
CA LEU A 235 15.75 24.73 39.20
C LEU A 235 15.75 23.30 39.76
N ALA A 236 16.87 22.58 39.61
CA ALA A 236 17.04 21.24 40.18
C ALA A 236 16.95 21.26 41.72
N PRO A 237 16.11 20.42 42.35
CA PRO A 237 16.11 20.26 43.80
C PRO A 237 17.41 19.57 44.24
N SER A 238 18.12 20.18 45.19
CA SER A 238 19.40 19.69 45.72
C SER A 238 19.30 18.38 46.52
N ARG A 239 18.11 17.81 46.69
CA ARG A 239 17.85 16.60 47.50
C ARG A 239 17.47 15.35 46.72
N LEU A 240 17.19 15.45 45.42
CA LEU A 240 16.83 14.27 44.63
C LEU A 240 18.08 13.44 44.33
N ASN A 241 18.02 12.14 44.61
CA ASN A 241 19.12 11.24 44.35
C ASN A 241 19.26 11.00 42.84
N SER A 242 20.22 11.70 42.23
CA SER A 242 20.46 11.62 40.79
C SER A 242 20.76 10.20 40.28
N GLU A 243 21.35 9.34 41.12
CA GLU A 243 21.65 7.96 40.74
C GLU A 243 20.39 7.09 40.75
N GLN A 244 19.53 7.21 41.77
CA GLN A 244 18.24 6.51 41.79
C GLN A 244 17.36 6.90 40.60
N ILE A 245 17.36 8.19 40.24
CA ILE A 245 16.67 8.69 39.04
C ILE A 245 17.22 7.99 37.79
N ARG A 246 18.55 7.97 37.59
CA ARG A 246 19.16 7.30 36.42
C ARG A 246 18.84 5.81 36.34
N GLN A 247 18.80 5.12 37.47
CA GLN A 247 18.51 3.69 37.53
C GLN A 247 17.05 3.40 37.19
N LEU A 248 16.11 4.15 37.78
CA LEU A 248 14.69 4.01 37.46
C LEU A 248 14.40 4.38 36.00
N ASP A 249 15.08 5.39 35.46
CA ASP A 249 15.02 5.85 34.07
C ASP A 249 15.40 4.72 33.10
N ALA A 250 16.58 4.12 33.31
CA ALA A 250 17.02 2.95 32.53
C ALA A 250 16.08 1.74 32.68
N PHE A 251 15.57 1.50 33.90
CA PHE A 251 14.65 0.40 34.17
C PHE A 251 13.32 0.56 33.43
N LEU A 252 12.74 1.76 33.42
CA LEU A 252 11.51 2.04 32.67
C LEU A 252 11.73 1.98 31.15
N ALA A 253 12.87 2.45 30.66
CA ALA A 253 13.23 2.37 29.24
C ALA A 253 13.25 0.91 28.74
N GLN A 254 13.77 -0.01 29.57
CA GLN A 254 13.81 -1.43 29.25
C GLN A 254 12.45 -2.12 29.41
N LYS A 255 11.69 -1.79 30.47
CA LYS A 255 10.42 -2.48 30.79
C LYS A 255 9.26 -2.02 29.90
N TYR A 256 9.23 -0.74 29.50
CA TYR A 256 8.16 -0.14 28.69
C TYR A 256 8.68 0.68 27.51
N PRO A 257 9.38 0.07 26.52
CA PRO A 257 10.08 0.81 25.47
C PRO A 257 9.16 1.71 24.62
N LEU A 258 7.96 1.22 24.26
CA LEU A 258 6.97 1.98 23.50
C LEU A 258 6.48 3.21 24.28
N LEU A 259 6.02 3.01 25.52
CA LEU A 259 5.55 4.10 26.36
C LEU A 259 6.67 5.09 26.69
N TYR A 260 7.88 4.60 26.93
CA TYR A 260 9.05 5.43 27.21
C TYR A 260 9.39 6.34 26.03
N SER A 261 9.43 5.79 24.81
CA SER A 261 9.67 6.59 23.60
C SER A 261 8.56 7.59 23.31
N PHE A 262 7.29 7.25 23.60
CA PHE A 262 6.18 8.21 23.57
C PHE A 262 6.43 9.37 24.55
N CYS A 263 6.78 9.08 25.81
CA CYS A 263 7.07 10.07 26.84
C CYS A 263 8.27 10.96 26.51
N LEU A 264 9.31 10.40 25.88
CA LEU A 264 10.46 11.19 25.43
C LEU A 264 10.07 12.15 24.31
N GLN A 265 9.42 11.65 23.24
CA GLN A 265 9.06 12.49 22.10
C GLN A 265 8.14 13.64 22.49
N ILE A 266 7.17 13.38 23.37
CA ILE A 266 6.26 14.43 23.82
C ILE A 266 6.99 15.49 24.65
N LEU A 267 7.87 15.10 25.57
CA LEU A 267 8.60 16.05 26.41
C LEU A 267 9.64 16.83 25.61
N GLU A 268 10.34 16.21 24.66
CA GLU A 268 11.28 16.90 23.77
C GLU A 268 10.56 17.92 22.88
N THR A 269 9.44 17.54 22.27
CA THR A 269 8.68 18.43 21.39
C THR A 269 8.05 19.58 22.16
N LEU A 270 7.46 19.31 23.32
CA LEU A 270 6.96 20.36 24.21
C LEU A 270 8.09 21.22 24.76
N GLY A 271 9.25 20.64 25.03
CA GLY A 271 10.47 21.35 25.43
C GLY A 271 10.85 22.41 24.41
N GLN A 272 10.90 22.04 23.13
CA GLN A 272 11.20 22.95 22.03
C GLN A 272 10.10 23.99 21.80
N LYS A 273 8.83 23.58 21.84
CA LYS A 273 7.68 24.47 21.56
C LYS A 273 7.41 25.49 22.67
N LEU A 274 7.66 25.12 23.93
CA LEU A 274 7.34 25.92 25.11
C LEU A 274 8.57 26.53 25.78
N ASP A 275 9.76 26.34 25.20
CA ASP A 275 11.06 26.76 25.78
C ASP A 275 11.25 26.23 27.21
N LEU A 276 10.96 24.93 27.37
CA LEU A 276 11.07 24.20 28.62
C LEU A 276 12.27 23.27 28.56
N GLU A 277 12.99 23.12 29.67
CA GLU A 277 14.01 22.08 29.83
C GLU A 277 13.42 20.86 30.56
N PRO A 278 13.03 19.76 29.88
CA PRO A 278 12.50 18.58 30.53
C PRO A 278 13.61 17.87 31.30
N ARG A 279 13.32 17.42 32.52
CA ARG A 279 14.25 16.65 33.36
C ARG A 279 13.88 15.17 33.31
N ARG A 280 14.85 14.31 33.62
CA ARG A 280 14.63 12.85 33.72
C ARG A 280 13.47 12.50 34.65
N ILE A 281 13.36 13.19 35.80
CA ILE A 281 12.26 12.96 36.76
C ILE A 281 10.89 13.27 36.16
N ASP A 282 10.79 14.22 35.22
CA ASP A 282 9.52 14.58 34.59
C ASP A 282 9.06 13.45 33.64
N MET A 283 10.01 12.86 32.91
CA MET A 283 9.77 11.67 32.08
C MET A 283 9.34 10.47 32.94
N LEU A 284 10.04 10.22 34.06
CA LEU A 284 9.70 9.14 34.98
C LEU A 284 8.26 9.21 35.49
N LEU A 285 7.86 10.40 35.96
CA LEU A 285 6.50 10.62 36.48
C LEU A 285 5.47 10.43 35.37
N LEU A 286 5.73 10.96 34.17
CA LEU A 286 4.84 10.82 33.02
C LEU A 286 4.69 9.35 32.62
N ALA A 287 5.79 8.60 32.51
CA ALA A 287 5.77 7.19 32.12
C ALA A 287 5.01 6.32 33.14
N LEU A 288 5.29 6.49 34.44
CA LEU A 288 4.61 5.73 35.49
C LEU A 288 3.10 6.01 35.53
N TRP A 289 2.70 7.26 35.35
CA TRP A 289 1.29 7.64 35.37
C TRP A 289 0.54 7.23 34.11
N LEU A 290 1.10 7.41 32.91
CA LEU A 290 0.48 6.92 31.68
C LEU A 290 0.31 5.40 31.72
N HIS A 291 1.29 4.67 32.24
CA HIS A 291 1.16 3.24 32.45
C HIS A 291 -0.02 2.91 33.39
N LYS A 292 -0.17 3.63 34.51
CA LYS A 292 -1.30 3.49 35.45
C LYS A 292 -2.65 3.75 34.78
N GLN A 293 -2.73 4.74 33.88
CA GLN A 293 -3.93 5.04 33.08
C GLN A 293 -4.27 3.97 32.03
N GLY A 294 -3.52 2.88 31.96
CA GLY A 294 -3.78 1.79 31.03
C GLY A 294 -3.25 2.07 29.62
N ALA A 295 -2.32 3.02 29.46
CA ALA A 295 -1.56 3.25 28.23
C ALA A 295 -0.52 2.13 27.98
N ASN A 296 -0.90 0.90 28.31
CA ASN A 296 -0.11 -0.31 28.24
C ASN A 296 -0.64 -1.18 27.10
N ASN A 297 -0.81 -0.61 25.91
CA ASN A 297 -1.00 -1.41 24.72
C ASN A 297 0.37 -1.77 24.16
N GLN A 298 0.91 -2.91 24.62
CA GLN A 298 1.86 -3.72 23.84
C GLN A 298 1.15 -4.32 22.61
N LYS A 299 0.33 -3.55 21.89
CA LYS A 299 -0.08 -3.96 20.55
C LYS A 299 1.17 -3.80 19.71
N GLN A 300 1.72 -4.93 19.31
CA GLN A 300 2.78 -5.03 18.32
C GLN A 300 2.50 -4.05 17.18
N VAL A 301 3.34 -3.02 17.05
CA VAL A 301 3.23 -2.07 15.94
C VAL A 301 3.84 -2.78 14.73
N THR A 302 3.00 -3.28 13.85
CA THR A 302 3.43 -3.80 12.55
C THR A 302 3.39 -2.65 11.57
N HIS A 303 4.55 -2.29 11.03
CA HIS A 303 4.60 -1.34 9.93
C HIS A 303 4.23 -2.04 8.64
N ALA A 304 3.43 -1.39 7.81
CA ALA A 304 3.10 -1.89 6.48
C ALA A 304 3.43 -0.84 5.43
N VAL A 305 4.11 -1.27 4.37
CA VAL A 305 4.50 -0.39 3.26
C VAL A 305 4.03 -1.01 1.95
N ILE A 306 3.57 -0.17 1.03
CA ILE A 306 3.20 -0.55 -0.33
C ILE A 306 4.23 0.02 -1.29
N LEU A 307 4.77 -0.82 -2.16
CA LEU A 307 5.67 -0.41 -3.23
C LEU A 307 5.11 -0.85 -4.57
N ALA A 308 5.11 0.05 -5.54
CA ALA A 308 4.64 -0.28 -6.87
C ALA A 308 5.31 0.60 -7.93
N HIS A 309 5.40 0.07 -9.14
CA HIS A 309 5.86 0.82 -10.29
C HIS A 309 4.82 1.88 -10.68
N GLY A 310 5.32 2.96 -11.28
CA GLY A 310 4.52 4.10 -11.71
C GLY A 310 4.54 5.24 -10.70
N TYR A 311 3.84 6.31 -11.03
CA TYR A 311 3.92 7.58 -10.30
C TYR A 311 3.00 7.65 -9.06
N ALA A 312 1.96 6.83 -8.99
CA ALA A 312 0.93 6.95 -7.96
C ALA A 312 0.21 5.62 -7.64
N THR A 313 0.75 4.49 -8.04
CA THR A 313 0.11 3.18 -7.86
C THR A 313 0.10 2.78 -6.39
N ALA A 314 1.26 2.86 -5.73
CA ALA A 314 1.39 2.55 -4.31
C ALA A 314 0.59 3.56 -3.47
N SER A 315 0.76 4.85 -3.77
CA SER A 315 0.04 5.93 -3.07
C SER A 315 -1.47 5.80 -3.20
N SER A 316 -1.98 5.44 -4.39
CA SER A 316 -3.41 5.26 -4.61
C SER A 316 -3.97 4.10 -3.78
N ILE A 317 -3.30 2.95 -3.78
CA ILE A 317 -3.72 1.77 -3.00
C ILE A 317 -3.68 2.08 -1.50
N ALA A 318 -2.58 2.66 -1.00
CA ALA A 318 -2.42 3.00 0.41
C ALA A 318 -3.49 4.00 0.88
N ASN A 319 -3.76 5.04 0.10
CA ASN A 319 -4.78 6.03 0.41
C ASN A 319 -6.19 5.41 0.51
N VAL A 320 -6.56 4.55 -0.45
CA VAL A 320 -7.87 3.87 -0.43
C VAL A 320 -7.97 2.91 0.76
N ALA A 321 -6.95 2.09 0.99
CA ALA A 321 -6.93 1.12 2.10
C ALA A 321 -7.00 1.83 3.46
N ASN A 322 -6.16 2.83 3.70
CA ASN A 322 -6.15 3.60 4.96
C ASN A 322 -7.49 4.30 5.21
N ARG A 323 -8.11 4.87 4.17
CA ARG A 323 -9.40 5.56 4.30
C ARG A 323 -10.55 4.61 4.62
N LEU A 324 -10.57 3.44 4.00
CA LEU A 324 -11.60 2.41 4.27
C LEU A 324 -11.42 1.77 5.66
N LEU A 325 -10.18 1.54 6.09
CA LEU A 325 -9.84 1.03 7.42
C LEU A 325 -9.93 2.11 8.52
N LYS A 326 -10.12 3.38 8.14
CA LYS A 326 -10.16 4.56 9.03
C LYS A 326 -8.93 4.69 9.93
N ASN A 327 -7.78 4.18 9.47
CA ASN A 327 -6.52 4.20 10.20
C ASN A 327 -5.35 4.31 9.21
N THR A 328 -4.26 4.96 9.60
CA THR A 328 -3.05 5.13 8.77
C THR A 328 -2.11 3.94 9.00
N ILE A 329 -2.34 2.87 8.26
CA ILE A 329 -1.59 1.60 8.40
C ILE A 329 -0.47 1.50 7.37
N PHE A 330 -0.76 1.92 6.13
CA PHE A 330 0.16 1.78 5.00
C PHE A 330 0.87 3.10 4.68
N GLU A 331 2.19 3.04 4.62
CA GLU A 331 3.02 4.03 3.91
C GLU A 331 3.22 3.58 2.46
N SER A 332 3.42 4.51 1.52
CA SER A 332 3.55 4.19 0.09
C SER A 332 4.85 4.72 -0.52
N PHE A 333 5.50 3.88 -1.33
CA PHE A 333 6.69 4.24 -2.11
C PHE A 333 6.43 3.93 -3.59
N ASP A 334 6.19 4.97 -4.37
CA ASP A 334 6.03 4.87 -5.82
C ASP A 334 7.40 4.83 -6.50
N MET A 335 7.56 3.91 -7.45
CA MET A 335 8.78 3.76 -8.26
C MET A 335 8.49 4.13 -9.72
N PRO A 336 8.64 5.41 -10.09
CA PRO A 336 8.71 5.83 -11.49
C PRO A 336 9.77 5.04 -12.27
N LEU A 337 9.62 4.95 -13.60
CA LEU A 337 10.49 4.13 -14.46
C LEU A 337 11.96 4.59 -14.48
N ASP A 338 12.21 5.84 -14.10
CA ASP A 338 13.52 6.47 -13.98
C ASP A 338 14.18 6.24 -12.60
N VAL A 339 13.47 5.65 -11.64
CA VAL A 339 13.96 5.38 -10.30
C VAL A 339 14.39 3.91 -10.16
N THR A 340 15.54 3.67 -9.54
CA THR A 340 16.06 2.31 -9.34
C THR A 340 15.53 1.67 -8.04
N PRO A 341 15.48 0.33 -7.95
CA PRO A 341 15.11 -0.38 -6.73
C PRO A 341 15.98 -0.01 -5.52
N GLU A 342 17.27 0.26 -5.73
CA GLU A 342 18.20 0.69 -4.67
C GLU A 342 17.76 2.01 -4.02
N ALA A 343 17.33 2.98 -4.83
CA ALA A 343 16.86 4.28 -4.31
C ALA A 343 15.60 4.11 -3.46
N ILE A 344 14.69 3.23 -3.88
CA ILE A 344 13.48 2.88 -3.13
C ILE A 344 13.83 2.15 -1.83
N ALA A 345 14.78 1.21 -1.87
CA ALA A 345 15.25 0.49 -0.68
C ALA A 345 15.80 1.45 0.38
N GLN A 346 16.56 2.47 -0.04
CA GLN A 346 17.05 3.51 0.87
C GLN A 346 15.93 4.35 1.50
N GLN A 347 14.86 4.64 0.76
CA GLN A 347 13.69 5.34 1.31
C GLN A 347 12.97 4.49 2.37
N VAL A 348 12.77 3.20 2.10
CA VAL A 348 12.19 2.26 3.07
C VAL A 348 13.06 2.17 4.32
N MET A 349 14.38 2.06 4.18
CA MET A 349 15.29 2.00 5.33
C MET A 349 15.26 3.28 6.17
N ARG A 350 15.21 4.46 5.53
CA ARG A 350 15.06 5.74 6.24
C ARG A 350 13.74 5.80 7.02
N TYR A 351 12.65 5.34 6.41
CA TYR A 351 11.36 5.25 7.07
C TYR A 351 11.41 4.34 8.31
N LEU A 352 12.11 3.20 8.25
CA LEU A 352 12.29 2.30 9.39
C LEU A 352 13.15 2.91 10.50
N GLU A 353 14.18 3.69 10.16
CA GLU A 353 15.02 4.40 11.13
C GLU A 353 14.23 5.45 11.90
N GLU A 354 13.28 6.12 11.24
CA GLU A 354 12.35 7.06 11.87
C GLU A 354 11.29 6.34 12.74
N HIS A 355 11.13 5.02 12.60
CA HIS A 355 10.11 4.20 13.27
C HIS A 355 10.69 2.92 13.92
N PRO A 356 11.58 3.04 14.93
CA PRO A 356 12.36 1.91 15.47
C PRO A 356 11.56 0.93 16.35
N LEU A 357 10.26 1.16 16.56
CA LEU A 357 9.40 0.42 17.50
C LEU A 357 8.59 -0.69 16.81
N ALA A 358 8.90 -0.96 15.53
CA ALA A 358 8.27 -1.98 14.73
C ALA A 358 8.54 -3.38 15.29
N SER A 359 7.49 -4.13 15.58
CA SER A 359 7.60 -5.57 15.87
C SER A 359 7.77 -6.43 14.62
N GLY A 360 7.45 -5.87 13.45
CA GLY A 360 7.59 -6.49 12.13
C GLY A 360 7.25 -5.51 11.02
N LEU A 361 7.71 -5.82 9.80
CA LEU A 361 7.46 -5.04 8.59
C LEU A 361 6.79 -5.90 7.52
N MET A 362 5.63 -5.45 7.03
CA MET A 362 4.97 -6.02 5.86
C MET A 362 5.21 -5.15 4.64
N ILE A 363 5.79 -5.73 3.60
CA ILE A 363 6.10 -5.08 2.33
C ILE A 363 5.19 -5.67 1.26
N LEU A 364 4.22 -4.89 0.78
CA LEU A 364 3.35 -5.26 -0.32
C LEU A 364 3.92 -4.71 -1.62
N VAL A 365 4.18 -5.56 -2.61
CA VAL A 365 4.78 -5.17 -3.89
C VAL A 365 3.91 -5.57 -5.08
N ASP A 366 3.97 -4.83 -6.17
CA ASP A 366 3.27 -5.17 -7.41
C ASP A 366 3.91 -6.37 -8.12
N MET A 367 5.15 -6.23 -8.58
CA MET A 367 5.86 -7.18 -9.44
C MET A 367 7.38 -6.90 -9.49
N GLY A 368 8.10 -7.71 -10.28
CA GLY A 368 9.45 -7.40 -10.74
C GLY A 368 10.53 -7.42 -9.65
N SER A 369 11.51 -6.52 -9.79
CA SER A 369 12.69 -6.40 -8.93
C SER A 369 12.35 -6.06 -7.48
N LEU A 370 11.22 -5.40 -7.23
CA LEU A 370 10.74 -5.06 -5.89
C LEU A 370 10.47 -6.30 -5.02
N LYS A 371 10.20 -7.47 -5.61
CA LYS A 371 10.11 -8.75 -4.86
C LYS A 371 11.40 -9.09 -4.10
N ALA A 372 12.54 -8.66 -4.63
CA ALA A 372 13.84 -8.88 -4.04
C ALA A 372 14.43 -7.61 -3.40
N ILE A 373 13.58 -6.61 -3.07
CA ILE A 373 14.02 -5.31 -2.53
C ILE A 373 14.93 -5.45 -1.29
N HIS A 374 14.72 -6.49 -0.48
CA HIS A 374 15.53 -6.79 0.70
C HIS A 374 17.02 -6.99 0.41
N ARG A 375 17.40 -7.35 -0.83
CA ARG A 375 18.80 -7.50 -1.24
C ARG A 375 19.55 -6.17 -1.34
N HIS A 376 18.81 -5.07 -1.46
CA HIS A 376 19.33 -3.72 -1.55
C HIS A 376 19.31 -2.98 -0.20
N PHE A 377 19.01 -3.67 0.89
CA PHE A 377 19.14 -3.10 2.23
C PHE A 377 20.59 -3.15 2.69
N ASP A 378 21.20 -1.96 2.82
CA ASP A 378 22.62 -1.81 3.16
C ASP A 378 22.96 -2.14 4.63
N ARG A 379 21.95 -2.46 5.45
CA ARG A 379 22.08 -2.75 6.89
C ARG A 379 21.30 -4.01 7.25
N ALA A 380 21.79 -4.72 8.27
CA ALA A 380 21.06 -5.85 8.83
C ALA A 380 19.75 -5.37 9.46
N LEU A 381 18.64 -5.97 9.05
CA LEU A 381 17.33 -5.72 9.63
C LEU A 381 17.26 -6.33 11.04
N SER A 382 16.89 -5.52 12.03
CA SER A 382 16.65 -5.98 13.41
C SER A 382 15.22 -6.50 13.62
N THR A 383 14.35 -6.35 12.62
CA THR A 383 12.93 -6.68 12.67
C THR A 383 12.57 -7.71 11.59
N PRO A 384 11.64 -8.64 11.86
CA PRO A 384 11.12 -9.56 10.86
C PRO A 384 10.47 -8.83 9.68
N VAL A 385 10.75 -9.25 8.45
CA VAL A 385 10.20 -8.65 7.21
C VAL A 385 9.50 -9.70 6.37
N THR A 386 8.24 -9.42 6.02
CA THR A 386 7.43 -10.23 5.10
C THR A 386 7.24 -9.45 3.81
N ILE A 387 7.57 -10.05 2.65
CA ILE A 387 7.33 -9.46 1.33
C ILE A 387 6.23 -10.25 0.60
N ILE A 388 5.20 -9.56 0.16
CA ILE A 388 4.03 -10.13 -0.53
C ILE A 388 3.90 -9.47 -1.89
N ASN A 389 3.90 -10.26 -2.96
CA ASN A 389 3.73 -9.79 -4.33
C ASN A 389 2.26 -9.72 -4.75
N ASN A 390 2.01 -9.14 -5.93
CA ASN A 390 0.67 -8.99 -6.51
C ASN A 390 -0.24 -8.11 -5.65
N VAL A 391 0.28 -7.00 -5.14
CA VAL A 391 -0.52 -6.05 -4.36
C VAL A 391 -1.70 -5.52 -5.17
N SER A 392 -2.85 -5.52 -4.53
CA SER A 392 -4.10 -4.91 -4.99
C SER A 392 -4.75 -4.20 -3.80
N THR A 393 -5.81 -3.42 -4.07
CA THR A 393 -6.58 -2.79 -2.99
C THR A 393 -7.23 -3.84 -2.07
N SER A 394 -7.72 -4.95 -2.59
CA SER A 394 -8.30 -6.03 -1.77
C SER A 394 -7.24 -6.68 -0.88
N MET A 395 -6.04 -6.91 -1.42
CA MET A 395 -4.90 -7.43 -0.66
C MET A 395 -4.50 -6.49 0.49
N ALA A 396 -4.38 -5.19 0.19
CA ALA A 396 -4.05 -4.18 1.20
C ALA A 396 -5.12 -4.08 2.29
N LEU A 397 -6.40 -4.16 1.94
CA LEU A 397 -7.49 -4.18 2.92
C LEU A 397 -7.43 -5.40 3.83
N TYR A 398 -7.24 -6.59 3.26
CA TYR A 398 -7.11 -7.83 4.04
C TYR A 398 -5.94 -7.77 5.02
N VAL A 399 -4.75 -7.38 4.54
CA VAL A 399 -3.55 -7.24 5.39
C VAL A 399 -3.79 -6.20 6.48
N GLY A 400 -4.32 -5.03 6.13
CA GLY A 400 -4.55 -3.95 7.07
C GLY A 400 -5.56 -4.33 8.15
N GLU A 401 -6.64 -5.04 7.81
CA GLU A 401 -7.61 -5.53 8.77
C GLU A 401 -6.97 -6.51 9.78
N ARG A 402 -6.14 -7.45 9.30
CA ARG A 402 -5.44 -8.41 10.17
C ARG A 402 -4.42 -7.73 11.09
N ILE A 403 -3.71 -6.72 10.59
CA ILE A 403 -2.82 -5.89 11.42
C ILE A 403 -3.61 -5.20 12.54
N LEU A 404 -4.78 -4.61 12.24
CA LEU A 404 -5.62 -3.96 13.25
C LEU A 404 -6.15 -4.95 14.30
N GLN A 405 -6.41 -6.18 13.90
CA GLN A 405 -6.81 -7.28 14.79
C GLN A 405 -5.64 -7.82 15.65
N GLY A 406 -4.39 -7.43 15.34
CA GLY A 406 -3.21 -7.82 16.11
C GLY A 406 -2.62 -9.18 15.74
N HIS A 407 -2.89 -9.67 14.53
CA HIS A 407 -2.26 -10.90 14.02
C HIS A 407 -0.76 -10.73 13.78
N PHE A 408 0.00 -11.81 13.99
CA PHE A 408 1.44 -11.85 13.68
C PHE A 408 1.68 -11.88 12.17
N ILE A 409 2.79 -11.29 11.71
CA ILE A 409 3.07 -11.16 10.28
C ILE A 409 3.21 -12.51 9.56
N GLU A 410 3.66 -13.55 10.27
CA GLU A 410 3.81 -14.92 9.76
C GLU A 410 2.46 -15.60 9.52
N GLU A 411 1.46 -15.29 10.36
CA GLU A 411 0.09 -15.79 10.20
C GLU A 411 -0.55 -15.13 8.97
N ILE A 412 -0.44 -13.81 8.87
CA ILE A 412 -0.98 -13.05 7.75
C ILE A 412 -0.37 -13.55 6.43
N ALA A 413 0.95 -13.77 6.39
CA ALA A 413 1.65 -14.27 5.20
C ALA A 413 1.16 -15.67 4.77
N ARG A 414 0.84 -16.54 5.74
CA ARG A 414 0.43 -17.92 5.48
C ARG A 414 -1.01 -18.01 4.96
N ASP A 415 -1.90 -17.20 5.50
CA ASP A 415 -3.33 -17.27 5.17
C ASP A 415 -3.70 -16.54 3.88
N ILE A 416 -2.86 -15.61 3.42
CA ILE A 416 -3.19 -14.69 2.33
C ILE A 416 -3.55 -15.38 1.01
N ALA A 417 -2.84 -16.45 0.65
CA ALA A 417 -3.06 -17.17 -0.59
C ALA A 417 -4.39 -17.94 -0.60
N ARG A 418 -4.90 -18.30 0.59
CA ARG A 418 -6.19 -18.97 0.75
C ARG A 418 -7.33 -17.97 0.78
N ASP A 419 -7.14 -16.84 1.46
CA ASP A 419 -8.21 -15.90 1.77
C ASP A 419 -8.42 -14.83 0.69
N VAL A 420 -7.42 -14.58 -0.18
CA VAL A 420 -7.51 -13.65 -1.33
C VAL A 420 -7.17 -14.37 -2.64
N PRO A 421 -8.00 -15.34 -3.09
CA PRO A 421 -7.75 -16.07 -4.34
C PRO A 421 -7.99 -15.18 -5.57
N VAL A 422 -7.33 -15.53 -6.68
CA VAL A 422 -7.64 -14.94 -7.98
C VAL A 422 -8.94 -15.55 -8.50
N GLU A 423 -10.01 -14.77 -8.50
CA GLU A 423 -11.27 -15.17 -9.11
C GLU A 423 -11.29 -14.83 -10.61
N TYR A 424 -11.77 -15.77 -11.43
CA TYR A 424 -12.05 -15.52 -12.84
C TYR A 424 -13.41 -16.12 -13.20
N GLN A 425 -14.10 -15.47 -14.14
CA GLN A 425 -15.35 -15.96 -14.69
C GLN A 425 -15.26 -15.90 -16.21
N LEU A 426 -15.48 -17.03 -16.87
CA LEU A 426 -15.49 -17.15 -18.32
C LEU A 426 -16.91 -17.37 -18.81
N TYR A 427 -17.39 -16.46 -19.66
CA TYR A 427 -18.73 -16.52 -20.23
C TYR A 427 -18.67 -16.91 -21.70
N TRP A 428 -19.28 -18.04 -22.03
CA TRP A 428 -19.46 -18.48 -23.42
C TRP A 428 -20.84 -18.06 -23.96
N PRO A 429 -20.95 -17.69 -25.24
CA PRO A 429 -22.24 -17.40 -25.86
C PRO A 429 -23.11 -18.66 -25.88
N LYS A 430 -24.32 -18.57 -25.30
CA LYS A 430 -25.29 -19.69 -25.27
C LYS A 430 -26.18 -19.75 -26.51
N SER A 431 -26.44 -18.61 -27.13
CA SER A 431 -27.26 -18.45 -28.34
C SER A 431 -26.54 -17.59 -29.36
N ASN A 432 -26.99 -17.65 -30.62
CA ASN A 432 -26.42 -16.89 -31.73
C ASN A 432 -24.93 -17.15 -31.97
N LYS A 433 -24.50 -18.41 -31.80
CA LYS A 433 -23.13 -18.81 -32.13
C LYS A 433 -22.93 -18.73 -33.65
N PRO A 434 -21.80 -18.21 -34.13
CA PRO A 434 -21.45 -18.30 -35.54
C PRO A 434 -21.40 -19.77 -35.96
N ARG A 435 -21.92 -20.04 -37.15
CA ARG A 435 -21.90 -21.38 -37.73
C ARG A 435 -20.50 -21.69 -38.21
N ALA A 436 -20.02 -22.90 -37.96
CA ALA A 436 -18.70 -23.31 -38.43
C ALA A 436 -18.65 -24.72 -38.98
N ILE A 437 -17.74 -24.93 -39.93
CA ILE A 437 -17.27 -26.23 -40.39
C ILE A 437 -15.85 -26.42 -39.89
N LEU A 438 -15.60 -27.51 -39.16
CA LEU A 438 -14.27 -27.82 -38.67
C LEU A 438 -13.51 -28.63 -39.71
N THR A 439 -12.22 -28.36 -39.84
CA THR A 439 -11.34 -29.08 -40.76
C THR A 439 -10.23 -29.75 -39.98
N THR A 440 -9.97 -31.03 -40.26
CA THR A 440 -9.00 -31.84 -39.52
C THR A 440 -8.15 -32.67 -40.47
N CYS A 441 -6.90 -32.93 -40.10
CA CYS A 441 -6.01 -33.80 -40.87
C CYS A 441 -5.15 -34.66 -39.94
N ALA A 442 -4.88 -35.90 -40.37
CA ALA A 442 -4.04 -36.85 -39.63
C ALA A 442 -2.59 -36.38 -39.43
N THR A 443 -2.06 -35.61 -40.40
CA THR A 443 -0.67 -35.16 -40.43
C THR A 443 -0.43 -33.83 -39.71
N GLY A 444 -1.45 -33.30 -39.03
CA GLY A 444 -1.36 -32.10 -38.18
C GLY A 444 -2.05 -30.85 -38.75
N ILE A 445 -2.00 -29.77 -37.96
CA ILE A 445 -2.77 -28.54 -38.19
C ILE A 445 -2.43 -27.82 -39.51
N GLY A 446 -1.21 -27.99 -40.03
CA GLY A 446 -0.77 -27.32 -41.27
C GLY A 446 -1.56 -27.76 -42.50
N VAL A 447 -1.83 -29.07 -42.63
CA VAL A 447 -2.65 -29.60 -43.72
C VAL A 447 -4.13 -29.29 -43.50
N ALA A 448 -4.60 -29.30 -42.25
CA ALA A 448 -5.94 -28.84 -41.90
C ALA A 448 -6.16 -27.36 -42.28
N THR A 449 -5.15 -26.50 -42.12
CA THR A 449 -5.21 -25.09 -42.51
C THR A 449 -5.30 -24.89 -44.02
N ASN A 450 -4.61 -25.73 -44.79
CA ASN A 450 -4.75 -25.75 -46.24
C ASN A 450 -6.16 -26.17 -46.68
N LEU A 451 -6.72 -27.18 -46.05
CA LEU A 451 -8.09 -27.65 -46.28
C LEU A 451 -9.12 -26.59 -45.89
N CYS A 452 -8.89 -25.91 -44.76
CA CYS A 452 -9.66 -24.75 -44.32
C CYS A 452 -9.71 -23.68 -45.41
N ALA A 453 -8.57 -23.26 -45.96
CA ALA A 453 -8.51 -22.24 -47.00
C ALA A 453 -9.27 -22.63 -48.28
N LEU A 454 -9.19 -23.91 -48.68
CA LEU A 454 -9.91 -24.42 -49.85
C LEU A 454 -11.42 -24.41 -49.65
N LEU A 455 -11.90 -24.90 -48.50
CA LEU A 455 -13.33 -24.87 -48.19
C LEU A 455 -13.84 -23.45 -48.04
N SER A 456 -13.09 -22.56 -47.38
CA SER A 456 -13.44 -21.14 -47.27
C SER A 456 -13.57 -20.46 -48.63
N ALA A 457 -12.71 -20.80 -49.60
CA ALA A 457 -12.77 -20.26 -50.95
C ALA A 457 -13.93 -20.84 -51.78
N SER A 458 -14.52 -21.95 -51.36
CA SER A 458 -15.58 -22.65 -52.09
C SER A 458 -16.98 -22.41 -51.51
N ILE A 459 -17.08 -21.92 -50.27
CA ILE A 459 -18.35 -21.61 -49.60
C ILE A 459 -18.64 -20.10 -49.77
N PRO A 460 -19.80 -19.72 -50.33
CA PRO A 460 -20.19 -18.32 -50.47
C PRO A 460 -20.26 -17.58 -49.13
N GLN A 461 -19.68 -16.37 -49.08
CA GLN A 461 -19.67 -15.53 -47.87
C GLN A 461 -21.08 -15.18 -47.36
N ALA A 462 -22.09 -15.15 -48.25
CA ALA A 462 -23.48 -14.89 -47.91
C ALA A 462 -24.10 -15.92 -46.93
N LEU A 463 -23.45 -17.07 -46.73
CA LEU A 463 -23.91 -18.12 -45.82
C LEU A 463 -23.47 -17.93 -44.37
N GLU A 464 -22.53 -17.02 -44.11
CA GLU A 464 -21.99 -16.72 -42.77
C GLU A 464 -21.51 -17.98 -42.04
N ILE A 465 -20.78 -18.84 -42.75
CA ILE A 465 -20.20 -20.07 -42.22
C ILE A 465 -18.68 -19.90 -42.16
N ASP A 466 -18.14 -19.96 -40.96
CA ASP A 466 -16.70 -19.98 -40.74
C ASP A 466 -16.14 -21.37 -41.01
N VAL A 467 -14.94 -21.44 -41.59
CA VAL A 467 -14.19 -22.70 -41.65
C VAL A 467 -13.03 -22.58 -40.68
N VAL A 468 -12.87 -23.56 -39.79
CA VAL A 468 -11.89 -23.53 -38.71
C VAL A 468 -11.01 -24.77 -38.77
N ALA A 469 -9.70 -24.59 -38.84
CA ALA A 469 -8.74 -25.69 -38.73
C ALA A 469 -8.56 -26.13 -37.28
N CYS A 470 -8.63 -27.43 -37.04
CA CYS A 470 -8.46 -28.03 -35.72
C CYS A 470 -7.49 -29.21 -35.77
N ASP A 471 -6.82 -29.45 -34.65
CA ASP A 471 -5.97 -30.61 -34.49
C ASP A 471 -6.82 -31.87 -34.27
N TYR A 472 -6.55 -32.92 -35.06
CA TYR A 472 -7.28 -34.18 -34.96
C TYR A 472 -7.12 -34.83 -33.58
N ALA A 473 -5.91 -34.84 -33.01
CA ALA A 473 -5.65 -35.51 -31.74
C ALA A 473 -6.44 -34.87 -30.58
N MET A 474 -6.52 -33.53 -30.58
CA MET A 474 -7.31 -32.78 -29.59
C MET A 474 -8.81 -33.05 -29.73
N LEU A 475 -9.33 -33.03 -30.97
CA LEU A 475 -10.74 -33.34 -31.21
C LEU A 475 -11.09 -34.80 -30.87
N ALA A 476 -10.22 -35.75 -31.17
CA ALA A 476 -10.43 -37.16 -30.84
C ALA A 476 -10.37 -37.42 -29.33
N SER A 477 -9.49 -36.74 -28.59
CA SER A 477 -9.34 -36.91 -27.14
C SER A 477 -10.43 -36.19 -26.35
N ASN A 478 -10.63 -34.90 -26.63
CA ASN A 478 -11.46 -34.01 -25.82
C ASN A 478 -12.89 -33.92 -26.36
N LYS A 479 -13.12 -34.29 -27.62
CA LYS A 479 -14.44 -34.35 -28.27
C LYS A 479 -15.20 -33.03 -28.07
N THR A 480 -16.42 -33.08 -27.57
CA THR A 480 -17.29 -31.92 -27.35
C THR A 480 -16.81 -30.96 -26.25
N GLN A 481 -15.75 -31.30 -25.50
CA GLN A 481 -15.15 -30.43 -24.48
C GLN A 481 -14.17 -29.41 -25.09
N GLU A 482 -13.82 -29.54 -26.37
CA GLU A 482 -12.99 -28.56 -27.04
C GLU A 482 -13.66 -27.17 -27.07
N PRO A 483 -12.92 -26.07 -26.82
CA PRO A 483 -13.47 -24.71 -26.79
C PRO A 483 -14.21 -24.31 -28.08
N VAL A 484 -13.87 -24.93 -29.20
CA VAL A 484 -14.51 -24.70 -30.50
C VAL A 484 -16.01 -24.98 -30.47
N PHE A 485 -16.47 -26.00 -29.74
CA PHE A 485 -17.91 -26.33 -29.59
C PHE A 485 -18.65 -25.37 -28.66
N MET A 486 -17.92 -24.71 -27.76
CA MET A 486 -18.47 -23.64 -26.93
C MET A 486 -18.61 -22.34 -27.71
N ARG A 487 -17.69 -22.06 -28.64
CA ARG A 487 -17.65 -20.83 -29.44
C ARG A 487 -18.55 -20.85 -30.67
N TYR A 488 -18.66 -22.00 -31.35
CA TYR A 488 -19.34 -22.13 -32.64
C TYR A 488 -20.53 -23.08 -32.57
N ASP A 489 -21.50 -22.89 -33.46
CA ASP A 489 -22.45 -23.93 -33.82
C ASP A 489 -21.84 -24.76 -34.95
N VAL A 490 -21.30 -25.92 -34.58
CA VAL A 490 -20.51 -26.74 -35.50
C VAL A 490 -21.45 -27.56 -36.38
N LEU A 491 -21.51 -27.21 -37.66
CA LEU A 491 -22.36 -27.86 -38.65
C LEU A 491 -21.79 -29.23 -39.08
N ALA A 492 -20.47 -29.31 -39.24
CA ALA A 492 -19.79 -30.52 -39.72
C ALA A 492 -18.30 -30.53 -39.37
N ILE A 493 -17.71 -31.72 -39.43
CA ILE A 493 -16.26 -31.93 -39.41
C ILE A 493 -15.84 -32.54 -40.74
N VAL A 494 -14.93 -31.89 -41.46
CA VAL A 494 -14.35 -32.39 -42.71
C VAL A 494 -12.90 -32.80 -42.46
N GLY A 495 -12.50 -33.98 -42.89
CA GLY A 495 -11.10 -34.39 -42.72
C GLY A 495 -10.75 -35.74 -43.33
N THR A 496 -9.50 -36.14 -43.12
CA THR A 496 -8.97 -37.43 -43.60
C THR A 496 -9.32 -38.59 -42.65
N LEU A 497 -9.49 -38.30 -41.36
CA LEU A 497 -9.85 -39.27 -40.33
C LEU A 497 -11.05 -38.76 -39.54
N ASP A 498 -11.90 -39.69 -39.10
CA ASP A 498 -13.07 -39.39 -38.27
C ASP A 498 -12.64 -39.27 -36.79
N PRO A 499 -12.85 -38.13 -36.12
CA PRO A 499 -12.63 -37.99 -34.68
C PRO A 499 -13.71 -38.66 -33.82
N HIS A 500 -14.73 -39.26 -34.44
CA HIS A 500 -15.82 -40.04 -33.81
C HIS A 500 -16.62 -39.22 -32.78
N ILE A 501 -17.07 -38.03 -33.18
CA ILE A 501 -17.92 -37.15 -32.37
C ILE A 501 -19.38 -37.34 -32.77
N ALA A 502 -20.15 -38.07 -31.96
CA ALA A 502 -21.51 -38.50 -32.30
C ALA A 502 -22.51 -37.36 -32.57
N SER A 503 -22.30 -36.16 -32.00
CA SER A 503 -23.22 -35.03 -32.12
C SER A 503 -23.03 -34.20 -33.39
N VAL A 504 -21.97 -34.44 -34.17
CA VAL A 504 -21.62 -33.63 -35.35
C VAL A 504 -21.34 -34.56 -36.52
N PRO A 505 -21.91 -34.32 -37.71
CA PRO A 505 -21.63 -35.16 -38.88
C PRO A 505 -20.17 -35.00 -39.31
N TRP A 506 -19.51 -36.13 -39.52
CA TRP A 506 -18.19 -36.18 -40.14
C TRP A 506 -18.31 -36.49 -41.64
N ILE A 507 -17.52 -35.80 -42.44
CA ILE A 507 -17.42 -35.97 -43.89
C ILE A 507 -15.97 -36.24 -44.24
N SER A 508 -15.73 -37.37 -44.90
CA SER A 508 -14.42 -37.68 -45.43
C SER A 508 -14.07 -36.73 -46.58
N LEU A 509 -12.83 -36.26 -46.61
CA LEU A 509 -12.34 -35.43 -47.71
C LEU A 509 -12.54 -36.11 -49.08
N ASP A 510 -12.28 -37.41 -49.16
CA ASP A 510 -12.40 -38.18 -50.40
C ASP A 510 -13.84 -38.18 -50.91
N SER A 511 -14.82 -38.38 -50.01
CA SER A 511 -16.25 -38.32 -50.38
C SER A 511 -16.68 -36.93 -50.87
N LEU A 512 -16.07 -35.87 -50.34
CA LEU A 512 -16.36 -34.50 -50.77
C LEU A 512 -15.85 -34.25 -52.21
N ILE A 513 -14.74 -34.89 -52.60
CA ILE A 513 -14.13 -34.73 -53.92
C ILE A 513 -14.77 -35.66 -54.97
N SER A 514 -15.10 -36.91 -54.63
CA SER A 514 -15.67 -37.89 -55.57
C SER A 514 -17.10 -37.58 -55.99
N GLY A 515 -17.81 -36.69 -55.27
CA GLY A 515 -19.19 -36.29 -55.57
C GLY A 515 -20.26 -37.16 -54.94
N GLU A 516 -19.91 -38.30 -54.35
CA GLU A 516 -20.81 -39.02 -53.42
C GLU A 516 -21.21 -38.14 -52.23
N GLY A 517 -20.35 -37.18 -51.90
CA GLY A 517 -20.58 -36.10 -50.93
C GLY A 517 -21.70 -35.12 -51.29
N ASN A 518 -22.27 -35.13 -52.50
CA ASN A 518 -23.35 -34.19 -52.85
C ASN A 518 -24.59 -34.39 -51.95
N HIS A 519 -24.89 -35.62 -51.55
CA HIS A 519 -25.94 -35.88 -50.57
C HIS A 519 -25.60 -35.29 -49.18
N TYR A 520 -24.33 -35.32 -48.78
CA TYR A 520 -23.86 -34.71 -47.52
C TYR A 520 -23.87 -33.18 -47.59
N LEU A 521 -23.45 -32.59 -48.72
CA LEU A 521 -23.55 -31.15 -48.98
C LEU A 521 -25.00 -30.67 -48.98
N MET A 522 -25.91 -31.41 -49.62
CA MET A 522 -27.35 -31.14 -49.58
C MET A 522 -27.91 -31.27 -48.16
N ARG A 523 -27.42 -32.21 -47.35
CA ARG A 523 -27.84 -32.33 -45.95
C ARG A 523 -27.30 -31.20 -45.06
N LEU A 524 -26.09 -30.70 -45.34
CA LEU A 524 -25.46 -29.62 -44.57
C LEU A 524 -26.00 -28.25 -44.94
N PHE A 525 -26.12 -27.96 -46.24
CA PHE A 525 -26.48 -26.65 -46.75
C PHE A 525 -27.95 -26.56 -47.18
N GLY A 526 -28.67 -27.66 -47.36
CA GLY A 526 -30.05 -27.64 -47.88
C GLY A 526 -31.08 -27.00 -46.94
N SER A 527 -30.78 -26.85 -45.65
CA SER A 527 -31.59 -26.05 -44.72
C SER A 527 -31.24 -24.55 -44.76
N LEU A 528 -30.13 -24.20 -45.41
CA LEU A 528 -29.54 -22.86 -45.44
C LEU A 528 -29.64 -22.20 -46.82
N THR A 529 -29.72 -22.98 -47.91
CA THR A 529 -29.60 -22.53 -49.31
C THR A 529 -30.52 -23.29 -50.26
N THR A 530 -30.64 -22.83 -51.50
CA THR A 530 -31.37 -23.57 -52.55
C THR A 530 -30.54 -24.71 -53.14
N PRO A 531 -31.16 -25.75 -53.74
CA PRO A 531 -30.44 -26.85 -54.39
C PRO A 531 -29.48 -26.39 -55.49
N GLU A 532 -29.82 -25.33 -56.23
CA GLU A 532 -28.96 -24.75 -57.26
C GLU A 532 -27.69 -24.14 -56.64
N GLN A 533 -27.81 -23.48 -55.48
CA GLN A 533 -26.66 -22.93 -54.75
C GLN A 533 -25.77 -24.04 -54.18
N VAL A 534 -26.35 -25.16 -53.75
CA VAL A 534 -25.54 -26.33 -53.32
C VAL A 534 -24.78 -26.94 -54.49
N ALA A 535 -25.41 -27.04 -55.67
CA ALA A 535 -24.75 -27.48 -56.88
C ALA A 535 -23.59 -26.55 -57.28
N GLU A 536 -23.76 -25.24 -57.11
CA GLU A 536 -22.70 -24.26 -57.33
C GLU A 536 -21.55 -24.41 -56.33
N ILE A 537 -21.83 -24.60 -55.03
CA ILE A 537 -20.81 -24.90 -54.02
C ILE A 537 -20.02 -26.15 -54.39
N ASN A 538 -20.71 -27.21 -54.83
CA ASN A 538 -20.07 -28.46 -55.27
C ASN A 538 -19.17 -28.23 -56.50
N ASN A 539 -19.62 -27.47 -57.50
CA ASN A 539 -18.79 -27.13 -58.66
C ASN A 539 -17.55 -26.30 -58.25
N LEU A 540 -17.71 -25.33 -57.37
CA LEU A 540 -16.61 -24.52 -56.84
C LEU A 540 -15.60 -25.36 -56.04
N LEU A 541 -16.09 -26.30 -55.21
CA LEU A 541 -15.24 -27.26 -54.51
C LEU A 541 -14.41 -28.07 -55.52
N LEU A 542 -15.05 -28.72 -56.49
CA LEU A 542 -14.35 -29.51 -57.53
C LEU A 542 -13.32 -28.68 -58.28
N LYS A 543 -13.68 -27.46 -58.66
CA LYS A 543 -12.81 -26.52 -59.35
C LYS A 543 -11.58 -26.18 -58.50
N ASN A 544 -11.78 -25.78 -57.25
CA ASN A 544 -10.70 -25.39 -56.34
C ASN A 544 -9.79 -26.57 -55.95
N PHE A 545 -10.36 -27.76 -55.73
CA PHE A 545 -9.59 -28.98 -55.50
C PHE A 545 -8.78 -29.40 -56.73
N SER A 546 -9.38 -29.36 -57.91
CA SER A 546 -8.70 -29.66 -59.17
C SER A 546 -7.59 -28.65 -59.47
N LEU A 547 -7.80 -27.37 -59.12
CA LEU A 547 -6.84 -26.29 -59.32
C LEU A 547 -5.53 -26.52 -58.60
N ARG A 548 -5.56 -26.99 -57.36
CA ARG A 548 -4.31 -27.35 -56.66
C ARG A 548 -3.57 -28.49 -57.36
N ARG A 549 -4.27 -29.54 -57.81
CA ARG A 549 -3.64 -30.67 -58.50
C ARG A 549 -3.05 -30.26 -59.84
N VAL A 550 -3.71 -29.36 -60.55
CA VAL A 550 -3.22 -28.79 -61.81
C VAL A 550 -2.01 -27.89 -61.59
N ILE A 551 -1.96 -27.10 -60.51
CA ILE A 551 -0.76 -26.32 -60.14
C ILE A 551 0.48 -27.22 -59.99
N GLU A 552 0.32 -28.41 -59.42
CA GLU A 552 1.42 -29.36 -59.24
C GLU A 552 1.84 -30.04 -60.56
N SER A 553 0.95 -30.09 -61.56
CA SER A 553 1.15 -30.84 -62.80
C SER A 553 1.55 -29.98 -64.01
N VAL A 554 1.39 -28.66 -63.90
CA VAL A 554 1.55 -27.70 -65.02
C VAL A 554 2.57 -26.63 -64.64
N THR A 555 3.51 -26.31 -65.52
CA THR A 555 4.67 -25.46 -65.17
C THR A 555 4.71 -24.10 -65.88
N ILE A 556 4.17 -23.98 -67.09
CA ILE A 556 4.25 -22.74 -67.89
C ILE A 556 2.95 -21.94 -67.88
N LEU A 557 1.81 -22.61 -67.70
CA LEU A 557 0.50 -21.99 -67.88
C LEU A 557 -0.04 -21.37 -66.59
N ASP A 558 -0.84 -20.33 -66.77
CA ASP A 558 -1.71 -19.79 -65.72
C ASP A 558 -2.83 -20.78 -65.44
N THR A 559 -2.66 -21.53 -64.35
CA THR A 559 -3.53 -22.64 -63.92
C THR A 559 -4.98 -22.21 -63.70
N SER A 560 -5.21 -20.96 -63.28
CA SER A 560 -6.56 -20.42 -63.07
C SER A 560 -7.27 -20.20 -64.40
N LYS A 561 -6.58 -19.66 -65.41
CA LYS A 561 -7.13 -19.48 -66.77
C LYS A 561 -7.38 -20.81 -67.46
N VAL A 562 -6.44 -21.74 -67.35
CA VAL A 562 -6.57 -23.08 -67.93
C VAL A 562 -7.83 -23.76 -67.41
N ILE A 563 -8.04 -23.76 -66.09
CA ILE A 563 -9.20 -24.42 -65.50
C ILE A 563 -10.52 -23.78 -65.91
N ASN A 564 -10.58 -22.45 -66.01
CA ASN A 564 -11.77 -21.78 -66.54
C ASN A 564 -12.08 -22.20 -67.98
N HIS A 565 -11.05 -22.41 -68.81
CA HIS A 565 -11.25 -22.89 -70.19
C HIS A 565 -11.64 -24.37 -70.23
N VAL A 566 -11.10 -25.21 -69.33
CA VAL A 566 -11.54 -26.62 -69.20
C VAL A 566 -12.98 -26.70 -68.70
N GLU A 567 -13.39 -25.81 -67.79
CA GLU A 567 -14.78 -25.69 -67.34
C GLU A 567 -15.73 -25.29 -68.48
N GLN A 568 -15.34 -24.33 -69.31
CA GLN A 568 -16.10 -23.96 -70.51
C GLN A 568 -16.20 -25.12 -71.51
N PHE A 569 -15.12 -25.89 -71.68
CA PHE A 569 -15.13 -27.12 -72.47
C PHE A 569 -16.14 -28.13 -71.92
N LEU A 570 -16.12 -28.40 -70.60
CA LEU A 570 -17.02 -29.34 -69.95
C LEU A 570 -18.48 -28.92 -70.11
N LEU A 571 -18.81 -27.66 -69.85
CA LEU A 571 -20.17 -27.12 -70.04
C LEU A 571 -20.63 -27.24 -71.50
N ARG A 572 -19.74 -26.97 -72.45
CA ARG A 572 -20.04 -27.10 -73.88
C ARG A 572 -20.24 -28.57 -74.27
N TYR A 573 -19.42 -29.47 -73.76
CA TYR A 573 -19.55 -30.90 -74.01
C TYR A 573 -20.83 -31.48 -73.42
N GLU A 574 -21.16 -31.17 -72.16
CA GLU A 574 -22.41 -31.59 -71.51
C GLU A 574 -23.64 -31.13 -72.30
N HIS A 575 -23.61 -29.90 -72.83
CA HIS A 575 -24.66 -29.37 -73.70
C HIS A 575 -24.77 -30.10 -75.05
N LEU A 576 -23.65 -30.38 -75.73
CA LEU A 576 -23.63 -31.04 -77.04
C LEU A 576 -23.95 -32.54 -76.96
N ALA A 577 -23.57 -33.19 -75.87
CA ALA A 577 -23.79 -34.61 -75.65
C ALA A 577 -25.12 -34.92 -74.95
N GLY A 578 -25.75 -33.93 -74.29
CA GLY A 578 -27.00 -34.11 -73.55
C GLY A 578 -26.87 -34.97 -72.30
N VAL A 579 -25.66 -35.04 -71.73
CA VAL A 579 -25.32 -35.85 -70.54
C VAL A 579 -24.57 -34.99 -69.54
N THR A 580 -24.77 -35.28 -68.25
CA THR A 580 -23.97 -34.70 -67.16
C THR A 580 -22.76 -35.59 -66.89
N VAL A 581 -21.57 -34.99 -66.81
CA VAL A 581 -20.33 -35.72 -66.53
C VAL A 581 -20.21 -35.90 -65.01
N SER A 582 -19.86 -37.11 -64.56
CA SER A 582 -19.65 -37.39 -63.14
C SER A 582 -18.46 -36.59 -62.57
N ASN A 583 -18.49 -36.30 -61.27
CA ASN A 583 -17.43 -35.56 -60.59
C ASN A 583 -16.05 -36.20 -60.77
N GLU A 584 -15.95 -37.53 -60.65
CA GLU A 584 -14.71 -38.28 -60.88
C GLU A 584 -14.12 -38.03 -62.28
N ARG A 585 -14.98 -38.06 -63.30
CA ARG A 585 -14.58 -37.78 -64.69
C ARG A 585 -14.23 -36.31 -64.87
N LYS A 586 -14.95 -35.37 -64.23
CA LYS A 586 -14.63 -33.94 -64.26
C LYS A 586 -13.23 -33.68 -63.70
N VAL A 587 -12.89 -34.26 -62.54
CA VAL A 587 -11.55 -34.12 -61.94
C VAL A 587 -10.47 -34.69 -62.86
N ALA A 588 -10.69 -35.88 -63.43
CA ALA A 588 -9.76 -36.49 -64.39
C ALA A 588 -9.55 -35.60 -65.62
N LEU A 589 -10.63 -35.04 -66.18
CA LEU A 589 -10.59 -34.14 -67.32
C LEU A 589 -9.92 -32.80 -67.00
N TYR A 590 -10.14 -32.22 -65.81
CA TYR A 590 -9.44 -31.01 -65.37
C TYR A 590 -7.93 -31.21 -65.40
N VAL A 591 -7.44 -32.34 -64.89
CA VAL A 591 -6.00 -32.65 -64.87
C VAL A 591 -5.49 -32.95 -66.28
N HIS A 592 -6.15 -33.88 -66.98
CA HIS A 592 -5.67 -34.38 -68.27
C HIS A 592 -5.68 -33.30 -69.36
N ILE A 593 -6.76 -32.49 -69.44
CA ILE A 593 -6.84 -31.40 -70.42
C ILE A 593 -5.84 -30.29 -70.09
N SER A 594 -5.58 -30.01 -68.82
CA SER A 594 -4.55 -29.04 -68.43
C SER A 594 -3.15 -29.48 -68.89
N CYS A 595 -2.81 -30.76 -68.69
CA CYS A 595 -1.54 -31.34 -69.15
C CYS A 595 -1.47 -31.37 -70.68
N LEU A 596 -2.57 -31.73 -71.35
CA LEU A 596 -2.71 -31.71 -72.81
C LEU A 596 -2.39 -30.32 -73.38
N ILE A 597 -3.00 -29.27 -72.84
CA ILE A 597 -2.76 -27.89 -73.32
C ILE A 597 -1.27 -27.54 -73.19
N GLU A 598 -0.63 -27.90 -72.08
CA GLU A 598 0.81 -27.66 -71.91
C GLU A 598 1.66 -28.47 -72.90
N ARG A 599 1.35 -29.76 -73.12
CA ARG A 599 2.03 -30.59 -74.13
C ARG A 599 1.93 -29.98 -75.52
N LEU A 600 0.76 -29.49 -75.91
CA LEU A 600 0.54 -28.90 -77.23
C LEU A 600 1.32 -27.58 -77.42
N ILE A 601 1.38 -26.74 -76.39
CA ILE A 601 2.17 -25.49 -76.41
C ILE A 601 3.67 -25.78 -76.49
N ARG A 602 4.12 -26.88 -75.89
CA ARG A 602 5.52 -27.37 -75.98
C ARG A 602 5.83 -28.12 -77.27
N HIS A 603 4.88 -28.25 -78.20
CA HIS A 603 5.00 -29.06 -79.41
C HIS A 603 5.28 -30.55 -79.15
N ALA A 604 4.83 -31.09 -78.01
CA ALA A 604 4.98 -32.48 -77.60
C ALA A 604 3.63 -33.22 -77.54
N GLY A 605 2.73 -32.96 -78.49
CA GLY A 605 1.41 -33.60 -78.54
C GLY A 605 1.49 -35.09 -78.91
N ILE A 606 0.58 -35.90 -78.37
CA ILE A 606 0.54 -37.34 -78.65
C ILE A 606 -0.03 -37.55 -80.07
N THR A 607 0.70 -38.30 -80.89
CA THR A 607 0.35 -38.56 -82.30
C THR A 607 0.00 -40.01 -82.60
N ALA A 608 0.29 -40.94 -81.68
CA ALA A 608 -0.02 -42.36 -81.81
C ALA A 608 -1.14 -42.77 -80.83
N TRP A 609 -2.17 -43.45 -81.34
CA TRP A 609 -3.28 -44.00 -80.55
C TRP A 609 -3.38 -45.51 -80.79
N SER A 610 -3.44 -46.29 -79.71
CA SER A 610 -3.52 -47.77 -79.75
C SER A 610 -4.83 -48.34 -79.19
N GLY A 611 -5.82 -47.50 -78.85
CA GLY A 611 -7.09 -47.92 -78.25
C GLY A 611 -8.23 -48.19 -79.26
N GLN A 612 -9.43 -48.51 -78.74
CA GLN A 612 -10.63 -48.75 -79.54
C GLN A 612 -11.02 -47.55 -80.43
N GLN A 613 -11.65 -47.84 -81.59
CA GLN A 613 -12.13 -46.81 -82.52
C GLN A 613 -13.32 -46.06 -81.94
N CYS A 614 -13.18 -44.74 -81.76
CA CYS A 614 -14.26 -43.86 -81.34
C CYS A 614 -15.24 -43.60 -82.51
N PRO A 615 -16.57 -43.61 -82.27
CA PRO A 615 -17.55 -43.22 -83.29
C PRO A 615 -17.34 -41.79 -83.80
N GLU A 616 -17.40 -41.59 -85.13
CA GLU A 616 -17.13 -40.30 -85.77
C GLU A 616 -18.07 -39.17 -85.30
N GLN A 617 -19.29 -39.51 -84.90
CA GLN A 617 -20.25 -38.56 -84.32
C GLN A 617 -19.80 -38.00 -82.96
N GLU A 618 -19.17 -38.81 -82.11
CA GLU A 618 -18.69 -38.36 -80.79
C GLU A 618 -17.38 -37.59 -80.92
N LEU A 619 -16.52 -37.99 -81.85
CA LEU A 619 -15.31 -37.25 -82.20
C LEU A 619 -15.65 -35.83 -82.68
N ASN A 620 -16.71 -35.67 -83.47
CA ASN A 620 -17.17 -34.35 -83.94
C ASN A 620 -17.69 -33.48 -82.79
N ARG A 621 -18.44 -34.05 -81.83
CA ARG A 621 -18.88 -33.32 -80.63
C ARG A 621 -17.69 -32.87 -79.77
N LEU A 622 -16.67 -33.71 -79.60
CA LEU A 622 -15.46 -33.36 -78.87
C LEU A 622 -14.69 -32.24 -79.58
N ARG A 623 -14.52 -32.31 -80.90
CA ARG A 623 -13.89 -31.22 -81.69
C ARG A 623 -14.61 -29.90 -81.52
N GLU A 624 -15.94 -29.92 -81.54
CA GLU A 624 -16.73 -28.72 -81.31
C GLU A 624 -16.58 -28.20 -79.87
N ALA A 625 -16.59 -29.07 -78.86
CA ALA A 625 -16.38 -28.66 -77.47
C ALA A 625 -14.97 -28.07 -77.25
N PHE A 626 -13.95 -28.62 -77.89
CA PHE A 626 -12.56 -28.14 -77.79
C PHE A 626 -12.27 -26.85 -78.55
N SER A 627 -13.19 -26.38 -79.40
CA SER A 627 -13.02 -25.13 -80.15
C SER A 627 -12.65 -23.93 -79.26
N VAL A 628 -13.17 -23.89 -78.02
CA VAL A 628 -12.87 -22.86 -77.01
C VAL A 628 -11.39 -22.88 -76.59
N ILE A 629 -10.81 -24.07 -76.48
CA ILE A 629 -9.41 -24.26 -76.09
C ILE A 629 -8.50 -24.03 -77.31
N GLU A 630 -8.87 -24.55 -78.49
CA GLU A 630 -8.12 -24.36 -79.73
C GLU A 630 -8.00 -22.87 -80.10
N SER A 631 -9.07 -22.09 -79.93
CA SER A 631 -9.05 -20.64 -80.19
C SER A 631 -8.20 -19.87 -79.18
N ASN A 632 -8.35 -20.16 -77.88
CA ASN A 632 -7.69 -19.41 -76.81
C ASN A 632 -6.18 -19.66 -76.75
N TYR A 633 -5.74 -20.87 -77.11
CA TYR A 633 -4.32 -21.26 -77.07
C TYR A 633 -3.67 -21.36 -78.46
N SER A 634 -4.42 -21.15 -79.54
CA SER A 634 -3.92 -21.26 -80.93
C SER A 634 -3.26 -22.62 -81.24
N VAL A 635 -3.81 -23.69 -80.68
CA VAL A 635 -3.36 -25.08 -80.89
C VAL A 635 -4.42 -25.88 -81.64
N LYS A 636 -4.00 -26.94 -82.32
CA LYS A 636 -4.93 -27.95 -82.89
C LYS A 636 -4.79 -29.23 -82.11
N ILE A 637 -5.91 -29.81 -81.69
CA ILE A 637 -5.90 -31.04 -80.91
C ILE A 637 -5.81 -32.25 -81.86
N PRO A 638 -4.76 -33.08 -81.73
CA PRO A 638 -4.63 -34.30 -82.51
C PRO A 638 -5.79 -35.27 -82.26
N THR A 639 -6.15 -36.06 -83.28
CA THR A 639 -7.20 -37.09 -83.16
C THR A 639 -6.86 -38.17 -82.11
N ALA A 640 -5.58 -38.43 -81.87
CA ALA A 640 -5.13 -39.35 -80.82
C ALA A 640 -5.53 -38.88 -79.42
N GLU A 641 -5.36 -37.58 -79.13
CA GLU A 641 -5.72 -36.98 -77.85
C GLU A 641 -7.25 -36.95 -77.64
N LEU A 642 -8.02 -36.71 -78.71
CA LEU A 642 -9.50 -36.82 -78.66
C LEU A 642 -9.94 -38.25 -78.29
N GLY A 643 -9.19 -39.27 -78.70
CA GLY A 643 -9.41 -40.66 -78.31
C GLY A 643 -9.19 -40.89 -76.81
N TYR A 644 -8.14 -40.32 -76.22
CA TYR A 644 -7.89 -40.39 -74.76
C TYR A 644 -8.99 -39.70 -73.97
N ILE A 645 -9.42 -38.51 -74.38
CA ILE A 645 -10.49 -37.77 -73.72
C ILE A 645 -11.82 -38.54 -73.81
N HIS A 646 -12.12 -39.12 -74.98
CA HIS A 646 -13.28 -39.98 -75.13
C HIS A 646 -13.23 -41.19 -74.17
N ASN A 647 -12.08 -41.83 -74.02
CA ASN A 647 -11.88 -42.95 -73.10
C ASN A 647 -12.16 -42.55 -71.65
N ILE A 648 -11.64 -41.40 -71.20
CA ILE A 648 -11.93 -40.84 -69.86
C ILE A 648 -13.43 -40.58 -69.66
N LEU A 649 -14.15 -40.25 -70.72
CA LEU A 649 -15.59 -39.98 -70.69
C LEU A 649 -16.45 -41.25 -70.70
N THR A 650 -15.98 -42.37 -71.26
CA THR A 650 -16.79 -43.58 -71.50
C THR A 650 -16.40 -44.81 -70.67
N PHE A 651 -15.14 -44.97 -70.26
CA PHE A 651 -14.69 -46.12 -69.47
C PHE A 651 -14.55 -45.82 -67.98
N GLU A 652 -14.54 -46.87 -67.15
CA GLU A 652 -14.18 -46.78 -65.73
C GLU A 652 -12.68 -46.45 -65.63
N THR A 653 -12.38 -45.35 -64.94
CA THR A 653 -11.05 -44.76 -64.85
C THR A 653 -10.06 -45.66 -64.09
N GLU A 654 -9.32 -46.50 -64.81
CA GLU A 654 -7.94 -46.84 -64.41
C GLU A 654 -7.06 -45.67 -64.84
N LEU A 655 -6.43 -45.00 -63.87
CA LEU A 655 -5.42 -43.96 -64.11
C LEU A 655 -4.38 -44.51 -65.10
N ILE A 656 -4.30 -43.90 -66.27
CA ILE A 656 -3.32 -44.27 -67.30
C ILE A 656 -1.92 -44.02 -66.71
N GLU A 657 -1.20 -45.10 -66.35
CA GLU A 657 0.13 -45.07 -65.71
C GLU A 657 1.23 -44.37 -66.55
N GLN A 658 0.93 -43.99 -67.80
CA GLN A 658 1.90 -43.35 -68.70
C GLN A 658 2.08 -41.84 -68.46
N ASP A 659 1.24 -41.17 -67.66
CA ASP A 659 1.42 -39.75 -67.32
C ASP A 659 2.47 -39.51 -66.20
N GLN A 660 3.13 -40.56 -65.68
CA GLN A 660 4.15 -40.45 -64.62
C GLN A 660 5.61 -40.30 -65.11
N GLN A 661 5.87 -40.27 -66.41
CA GLN A 661 7.20 -39.92 -66.91
C GLN A 661 7.26 -38.44 -67.30
N PHE A 662 7.61 -37.63 -66.31
CA PHE A 662 8.32 -36.36 -66.48
C PHE A 662 9.73 -36.48 -65.91
#